data_AF-A0A849WAW7-F1
#
_entry.id   AF-A0A849WAW7-F1
#
_cell.length_a   1.000
_cell.length_b   1.000
_cell.length_c   1.000
_cell.angle_alpha   90.00
_cell.angle_beta   90.00
_cell.angle_gamma   90.00
#
_symmetry.space_group_name_H-M   'P 1'
#
loop_
_entity.id
_entity.type
_entity.pdbx_description
1 polymer ?
#
loop_
_entity_poly.entity_id
_entity_poly.type
_entity_poly.pdbx_seq_one_letter_code
_entity_poly.pdbx_strand_id
1 'polypeptide(L)'
;MREAEKWDDSPLIAANIFLGKEEGKGLSEAARELANVAATEEYEGKKQEWSGILEGELSKAQEIQKEIAISHREIEQAVFATFLHSQPVGQKALTRELLLLLGSTHPDKIELEKGLIRWAESSWFLDESMAAEAVGENRRLPKSWRLGSKPNLKQMHHDACGRILSEAIESRLMDEVARLKSLKEGAGGMGIKVHSLPMKPKDVEDDGDFHFVILGPNAACDPGKPSAEAKRFIEETTSSDRPRVFRNSIVLAVPSKDGLELCRSTIREYLGWEEVKAQLKKDELDPIRQELLNSSLESSRKQIPDMIRQAYSLVVTVSEKNEIQAFKLVMQNLPLFTLVKQHKEVRIQDSAISAEALLPGGPYDLWREGETSRRVKDLAGAFAQFPHLPKMLRAKEIMDTLVQGAKEGFFVLQITRPDRTKRTFWYEEPDETSLKDPGLEVVLPEAAKLGEIPTALLVPGKLAELWKNAEITFGELCQYFSGNTVKISRQGYDETLIIPKADKETLRNALHKAVAEGKLWLTHAESSILGEEIPHGLLCEETRLQSPPPSISIYDIMPENLPTAWHEKETTATAIVSALSQKAGKHLPWLRIREAIQGAMQAHLLECTLDSTTWPCTLAEAPKLKLRIPQKEEIETQIPTKPKKSGTHSSELDIKPEELQELAEVMGELLQETAGYDLKFRLRLELTGNLKNPQKLEKINAILKRVSEKLIMSN
;
A
#
# COMPACT_ATOMS: atom_id res chain seq x y z
N MET A 1 21.17 38.78 -68.79
CA MET A 1 20.79 38.49 -70.20
C MET A 1 21.94 37.90 -71.01
N ARG A 2 23.04 38.61 -71.31
CA ARG A 2 24.17 38.07 -72.12
C ARG A 2 24.78 36.76 -71.59
N GLU A 3 24.74 36.54 -70.28
CA GLU A 3 25.21 35.30 -69.64
C GLU A 3 24.16 34.18 -69.76
N ALA A 4 22.91 34.47 -69.39
CA ALA A 4 21.78 33.53 -69.41
C ALA A 4 21.42 33.03 -70.82
N GLU A 5 21.48 33.89 -71.84
CA GLU A 5 21.18 33.55 -73.25
C GLU A 5 21.93 32.30 -73.76
N LYS A 6 23.10 31.99 -73.17
CA LYS A 6 23.95 30.88 -73.59
C LYS A 6 23.50 29.51 -73.07
N TRP A 7 22.60 29.45 -72.09
CA TRP A 7 22.27 28.20 -71.39
C TRP A 7 20.84 28.12 -70.84
N ASP A 8 20.13 29.23 -70.70
CA ASP A 8 18.79 29.28 -70.12
C ASP A 8 17.71 29.10 -71.20
N ASP A 9 16.99 27.99 -71.12
CA ASP A 9 15.92 27.60 -72.06
C ASP A 9 14.53 28.04 -71.59
N SER A 10 14.43 28.92 -70.59
CA SER A 10 13.14 29.42 -70.09
C SER A 10 12.38 30.23 -71.15
N PRO A 11 11.05 30.08 -71.25
CA PRO A 11 10.25 30.71 -72.31
C PRO A 11 10.11 32.23 -72.19
N LEU A 12 10.34 32.78 -70.99
CA LEU A 12 10.30 34.22 -70.71
C LEU A 12 11.50 34.65 -69.84
N ILE A 13 11.82 35.93 -69.92
CA ILE A 13 12.84 36.57 -69.11
C ILE A 13 12.24 36.95 -67.75
N ALA A 14 12.67 36.29 -66.67
CA ALA A 14 12.27 36.54 -65.29
C ALA A 14 13.49 36.41 -64.35
N ALA A 15 13.34 35.82 -63.16
CA ALA A 15 14.43 35.66 -62.18
C ALA A 15 15.52 34.67 -62.63
N ASN A 16 15.19 33.76 -63.56
CA ASN A 16 16.10 32.84 -64.24
C ASN A 16 17.39 33.50 -64.76
N ILE A 17 17.30 34.75 -65.26
CA ILE A 17 18.47 35.41 -65.88
C ILE A 17 19.60 35.76 -64.91
N PHE A 18 19.31 35.70 -63.61
CA PHE A 18 20.28 35.97 -62.55
C PHE A 18 20.91 34.69 -62.00
N LEU A 19 20.42 33.51 -62.39
CA LEU A 19 21.04 32.26 -62.00
C LEU A 19 22.33 32.03 -62.79
N GLY A 20 23.29 31.30 -62.22
CA GLY A 20 24.47 30.83 -62.95
C GLY A 20 24.17 29.53 -63.71
N LYS A 21 24.98 29.15 -64.70
CA LYS A 21 24.89 27.85 -65.37
C LYS A 21 24.96 26.71 -64.34
N GLU A 22 24.15 25.65 -64.47
CA GLU A 22 23.98 24.58 -63.45
C GLU A 22 25.30 23.95 -62.94
N GLU A 23 26.34 23.85 -63.77
CA GLU A 23 27.65 23.28 -63.39
C GLU A 23 28.65 24.34 -62.86
N GLY A 24 28.27 25.61 -62.87
CA GLY A 24 29.08 26.72 -62.39
C GLY A 24 29.08 26.79 -60.86
N LYS A 25 30.26 26.95 -60.25
CA LYS A 25 30.37 27.21 -58.81
C LYS A 25 30.14 28.70 -58.53
N GLY A 26 29.20 29.00 -57.64
CA GLY A 26 28.93 30.34 -57.10
C GLY A 26 27.89 31.15 -57.89
N LEU A 27 27.67 32.40 -57.47
CA LEU A 27 26.72 33.31 -58.12
C LEU A 27 27.15 33.71 -59.54
N SER A 28 26.16 33.92 -60.42
CA SER A 28 26.36 34.60 -61.71
C SER A 28 26.94 36.01 -61.51
N GLU A 29 27.50 36.60 -62.56
CA GLU A 29 28.07 37.96 -62.47
C GLU A 29 26.97 38.97 -62.07
N ALA A 30 25.79 38.87 -62.68
CA ALA A 30 24.66 39.73 -62.39
C ALA A 30 24.11 39.53 -60.96
N ALA A 31 24.01 38.29 -60.47
CA ALA A 31 23.60 38.02 -59.10
C ALA A 31 24.61 38.55 -58.08
N ARG A 32 25.90 38.42 -58.37
CA ARG A 32 26.98 38.93 -57.49
C ARG A 32 26.98 40.45 -57.43
N GLU A 33 26.75 41.14 -58.55
CA GLU A 33 26.60 42.59 -58.55
C GLU A 33 25.41 43.04 -57.69
N LEU A 34 24.25 42.39 -57.84
CA LEU A 34 23.06 42.69 -57.04
C LEU A 34 23.27 42.39 -55.55
N ALA A 35 23.92 41.28 -55.21
CA ALA A 35 24.29 40.93 -53.84
C ALA A 35 25.26 41.96 -53.23
N ASN A 36 26.25 42.40 -54.01
CA ASN A 36 27.19 43.45 -53.59
C ASN A 36 26.48 44.79 -53.37
N VAL A 37 25.52 45.17 -54.22
CA VAL A 37 24.70 46.38 -54.03
C VAL A 37 23.88 46.25 -52.75
N ALA A 38 23.20 45.12 -52.53
CA ALA A 38 22.47 44.87 -51.28
C ALA A 38 23.39 44.90 -50.04
N ALA A 39 24.65 44.49 -50.18
CA ALA A 39 25.66 44.54 -49.11
C ALA A 39 26.18 45.96 -48.80
N THR A 40 25.93 46.95 -49.67
CA THR A 40 26.27 48.37 -49.41
C THR A 40 25.30 49.05 -48.46
N GLU A 41 24.10 48.52 -48.26
CA GLU A 41 23.18 49.00 -47.24
C GLU A 41 23.75 48.65 -45.86
N GLU A 42 24.30 49.64 -45.16
CA GLU A 42 24.78 49.47 -43.79
C GLU A 42 23.59 49.41 -42.83
N TYR A 43 23.44 48.27 -42.16
CA TYR A 43 22.47 48.09 -41.08
C TYR A 43 23.22 47.67 -39.81
N GLU A 44 22.87 48.29 -38.67
CA GLU A 44 23.48 48.02 -37.35
C GLU A 44 25.03 48.05 -37.34
N GLY A 45 25.65 48.84 -38.22
CA GLY A 45 27.09 49.04 -38.27
C GLY A 45 27.90 47.88 -38.89
N LYS A 46 27.26 46.96 -39.64
CA LYS A 46 27.96 45.88 -40.36
C LYS A 46 27.46 45.70 -41.79
N LYS A 47 28.40 45.49 -42.71
CA LYS A 47 28.12 45.00 -44.07
C LYS A 47 27.71 43.53 -44.02
N GLN A 48 26.72 43.17 -44.82
CA GLN A 48 26.12 41.83 -44.84
C GLN A 48 26.69 41.01 -46.00
N GLU A 49 27.01 39.73 -45.75
CA GLU A 49 27.58 38.80 -46.73
C GLU A 49 26.47 38.18 -47.63
N TRP A 50 25.69 39.02 -48.32
CA TRP A 50 24.58 38.58 -49.17
C TRP A 50 24.98 37.56 -50.24
N SER A 51 26.21 37.63 -50.74
CA SER A 51 26.75 36.65 -51.68
C SER A 51 26.75 35.24 -51.09
N GLY A 52 27.27 35.07 -49.86
CA GLY A 52 27.30 33.77 -49.18
C GLY A 52 25.91 33.27 -48.81
N ILE A 53 25.01 34.17 -48.41
CA ILE A 53 23.60 33.83 -48.11
C ILE A 53 22.91 33.26 -49.35
N LEU A 54 23.01 33.95 -50.49
CA LEU A 54 22.38 33.53 -51.73
C LEU A 54 22.98 32.22 -52.25
N GLU A 55 24.29 32.04 -52.18
CA GLU A 55 24.93 30.77 -52.56
C GLU A 55 24.42 29.60 -51.73
N GLY A 56 24.28 29.78 -50.40
CA GLY A 56 23.75 28.76 -49.52
C GLY A 56 22.28 28.41 -49.80
N GLU A 57 21.43 29.43 -49.99
CA GLU A 57 20.00 29.22 -50.26
C GLU A 57 19.74 28.65 -51.67
N LEU A 58 20.51 29.07 -52.68
CA LEU A 58 20.46 28.48 -54.02
C LEU A 58 20.94 27.02 -54.01
N SER A 59 21.98 26.70 -53.23
CA SER A 59 22.45 25.30 -53.09
C SER A 59 21.35 24.39 -52.53
N LYS A 60 20.61 24.84 -51.50
CA LYS A 60 19.44 24.10 -50.98
C LYS A 60 18.33 23.97 -52.02
N ALA A 61 18.06 25.04 -52.77
CA ALA A 61 17.08 25.02 -53.83
C ALA A 61 17.43 24.00 -54.93
N GLN A 62 18.70 23.90 -55.31
CA GLN A 62 19.19 22.88 -56.26
C GLN A 62 18.99 21.46 -55.75
N GLU A 63 19.25 21.21 -54.46
CA GLU A 63 19.01 19.90 -53.85
C GLU A 63 17.51 19.55 -53.86
N ILE A 64 16.64 20.50 -53.51
CA ILE A 64 15.19 20.32 -53.55
C ILE A 64 14.70 20.07 -54.97
N GLN A 65 15.22 20.83 -55.95
CA GLN A 65 14.85 20.72 -57.36
C GLN A 65 15.12 19.31 -57.91
N LYS A 66 16.21 18.64 -57.48
CA LYS A 66 16.55 17.26 -57.90
C LYS A 66 15.53 16.22 -57.47
N GLU A 67 14.73 16.52 -56.45
CA GLU A 67 13.76 15.59 -55.85
C GLU A 67 12.32 15.84 -56.31
N ILE A 68 12.09 16.84 -57.17
CA ILE A 68 10.76 17.33 -57.55
C ILE A 68 10.64 17.40 -59.07
N ALA A 69 9.48 17.08 -59.62
CA ALA A 69 9.27 16.99 -61.06
C ALA A 69 9.02 18.37 -61.72
N ILE A 70 10.01 19.27 -61.62
CA ILE A 70 10.01 20.62 -62.21
C ILE A 70 11.29 20.85 -63.02
N SER A 71 11.21 21.54 -64.17
CA SER A 71 12.23 21.44 -65.23
C SER A 71 13.04 22.72 -65.46
N HIS A 72 12.63 23.86 -64.91
CA HIS A 72 13.22 25.17 -65.25
C HIS A 72 13.78 25.90 -64.02
N ARG A 73 14.33 25.16 -63.05
CA ARG A 73 15.01 25.74 -61.87
C ARG A 73 14.11 26.66 -61.04
N GLU A 74 12.83 26.36 -60.98
CA GLU A 74 11.79 27.20 -60.40
C GLU A 74 12.01 27.48 -58.91
N ILE A 75 12.62 26.57 -58.14
CA ILE A 75 12.90 26.83 -56.72
C ILE A 75 14.07 27.81 -56.58
N GLU A 76 15.10 27.68 -57.41
CA GLU A 76 16.21 28.64 -57.46
C GLU A 76 15.75 30.03 -57.92
N GLN A 77 14.87 30.07 -58.93
CA GLN A 77 14.19 31.29 -59.34
C GLN A 77 13.37 31.89 -58.19
N ALA A 78 12.73 31.06 -57.36
CA ALA A 78 11.97 31.52 -56.21
C ALA A 78 12.86 32.14 -55.13
N VAL A 79 14.03 31.55 -54.87
CA VAL A 79 15.03 32.12 -53.94
C VAL A 79 15.45 33.50 -54.42
N PHE A 80 15.82 33.61 -55.70
CA PHE A 80 16.31 34.87 -56.25
C PHE A 80 15.22 35.94 -56.35
N ALA A 81 14.00 35.56 -56.76
CA ALA A 81 12.84 36.45 -56.76
C ALA A 81 12.53 36.95 -55.34
N THR A 82 12.55 36.07 -54.35
CA THR A 82 12.36 36.46 -52.94
C THR A 82 13.45 37.42 -52.48
N PHE A 83 14.71 37.20 -52.86
CA PHE A 83 15.81 38.12 -52.56
C PHE A 83 15.55 39.52 -53.14
N LEU A 84 15.22 39.61 -54.44
CA LEU A 84 14.91 40.88 -55.10
C LEU A 84 13.75 41.61 -54.41
N HIS A 85 12.67 40.89 -54.07
CA HIS A 85 11.52 41.44 -53.36
C HIS A 85 11.81 41.83 -51.91
N SER A 86 12.93 41.35 -51.33
CA SER A 86 13.34 41.71 -49.97
C SER A 86 14.19 42.98 -49.94
N GLN A 87 14.52 43.56 -51.11
CA GLN A 87 15.28 44.80 -51.26
C GLN A 87 14.39 45.96 -51.73
N PRO A 88 14.53 47.19 -51.18
CA PRO A 88 15.31 47.49 -49.97
C PRO A 88 14.69 46.85 -48.72
N VAL A 89 15.44 46.79 -47.63
CA VAL A 89 15.05 46.10 -46.40
C VAL A 89 13.65 46.52 -45.91
N GLY A 90 12.83 45.54 -45.53
CA GLY A 90 11.45 45.74 -45.07
C GLY A 90 10.39 45.39 -46.12
N GLN A 91 10.79 45.24 -47.39
CA GLN A 91 9.94 44.72 -48.45
C GLN A 91 9.77 43.19 -48.35
N LYS A 92 8.74 42.67 -49.03
CA LYS A 92 8.39 41.25 -49.07
C LYS A 92 7.66 40.91 -50.37
N ALA A 93 7.76 39.67 -50.82
CA ALA A 93 6.92 39.15 -51.90
C ALA A 93 5.63 38.58 -51.31
N LEU A 94 4.48 38.81 -51.94
CA LEU A 94 3.30 37.99 -51.68
C LEU A 94 3.41 36.67 -52.46
N THR A 95 2.83 35.59 -51.94
CA THR A 95 2.89 34.28 -52.61
C THR A 95 2.27 34.29 -54.00
N ARG A 96 1.21 35.09 -54.19
CA ARG A 96 0.64 35.31 -55.53
C ARG A 96 1.64 35.93 -56.51
N GLU A 97 2.50 36.84 -56.05
CA GLU A 97 3.50 37.53 -56.88
C GLU A 97 4.63 36.57 -57.21
N LEU A 98 5.08 35.79 -56.22
CA LEU A 98 6.09 34.76 -56.43
C LEU A 98 5.60 33.70 -57.44
N LEU A 99 4.38 33.18 -57.27
CA LEU A 99 3.79 32.21 -58.22
C LEU A 99 3.59 32.79 -59.62
N LEU A 100 3.28 34.08 -59.76
CA LEU A 100 3.18 34.74 -61.07
C LEU A 100 4.53 34.80 -61.78
N LEU A 101 5.63 35.07 -61.05
CA LEU A 101 6.99 35.08 -61.62
C LEU A 101 7.42 33.69 -62.07
N LEU A 102 7.07 32.66 -61.29
CA LEU A 102 7.44 31.26 -61.55
C LEU A 102 6.52 30.57 -62.58
N GLY A 103 5.34 31.13 -62.85
CA GLY A 103 4.35 30.51 -63.73
C GLY A 103 4.71 30.51 -65.22
N SER A 104 5.72 31.29 -65.63
CA SER A 104 6.12 31.41 -67.04
C SER A 104 6.57 30.08 -67.65
N THR A 105 7.11 29.17 -66.84
CA THR A 105 7.59 27.84 -67.26
C THR A 105 6.50 26.77 -67.21
N HIS A 106 5.26 27.14 -66.89
CA HIS A 106 4.11 26.25 -66.71
C HIS A 106 4.44 25.02 -65.82
N PRO A 107 5.02 25.21 -64.61
CA PRO A 107 5.36 24.09 -63.74
C PRO A 107 4.09 23.42 -63.21
N ASP A 108 4.17 22.13 -62.89
CA ASP A 108 3.09 21.47 -62.15
C ASP A 108 2.92 22.16 -60.79
N LYS A 109 1.69 22.61 -60.53
CA LYS A 109 1.41 23.42 -59.34
C LYS A 109 1.67 22.66 -58.05
N ILE A 110 1.34 21.37 -57.98
CA ILE A 110 1.49 20.59 -56.76
C ILE A 110 2.97 20.38 -56.47
N GLU A 111 3.76 20.05 -57.48
CA GLU A 111 5.21 19.87 -57.36
C GLU A 111 5.92 21.19 -57.01
N LEU A 112 5.53 22.30 -57.63
CA LEU A 112 6.05 23.63 -57.28
C LEU A 112 5.74 23.99 -55.83
N GLU A 113 4.49 23.82 -55.37
CA GLU A 113 4.10 24.11 -53.99
C GLU A 113 4.88 23.24 -53.00
N LYS A 114 5.07 21.95 -53.28
CA LYS A 114 5.91 21.06 -52.46
C LYS A 114 7.35 21.58 -52.34
N GLY A 115 7.95 22.02 -53.45
CA GLY A 115 9.32 22.53 -53.46
C GLY A 115 9.48 23.83 -52.69
N LEU A 116 8.54 24.75 -52.84
CA LEU A 116 8.50 26.00 -52.09
C LEU A 116 8.33 25.75 -50.58
N ILE A 117 7.45 24.81 -50.18
CA ILE A 117 7.31 24.42 -48.77
C ILE A 117 8.61 23.83 -48.23
N ARG A 118 9.26 22.90 -48.95
CA ARG A 118 10.55 22.33 -48.53
C ARG A 118 11.65 23.38 -48.42
N TRP A 119 11.66 24.36 -49.30
CA TRP A 119 12.62 25.45 -49.21
C TRP A 119 12.35 26.31 -47.97
N ALA A 120 11.10 26.68 -47.70
CA ALA A 120 10.74 27.40 -46.47
C ALA A 120 11.08 26.61 -45.18
N GLU A 121 11.01 25.27 -45.22
CA GLU A 121 11.41 24.40 -44.10
C GLU A 121 12.92 24.41 -43.86
N SER A 122 13.73 24.34 -44.92
CA SER A 122 15.19 24.18 -44.89
C SER A 122 15.99 25.49 -44.92
N SER A 123 15.34 26.60 -45.31
CA SER A 123 15.98 27.91 -45.39
C SER A 123 16.52 28.35 -44.03
N TRP A 124 17.71 28.93 -44.06
CA TRP A 124 18.38 29.48 -42.90
C TRP A 124 18.23 31.00 -42.80
N PHE A 125 17.79 31.65 -43.89
CA PHE A 125 17.69 33.11 -43.98
C PHE A 125 16.28 33.59 -44.36
N LEU A 126 15.35 32.69 -44.67
CA LEU A 126 13.94 33.06 -44.79
C LEU A 126 13.41 33.51 -43.42
N ASP A 127 12.73 34.66 -43.43
CA ASP A 127 12.18 35.28 -42.25
C ASP A 127 11.22 34.34 -41.50
N GLU A 128 11.38 34.25 -40.19
CA GLU A 128 10.67 33.29 -39.36
C GLU A 128 9.17 33.50 -39.34
N SER A 129 8.73 34.77 -39.35
CA SER A 129 7.30 35.12 -39.38
C SER A 129 6.63 34.63 -40.67
N MET A 130 7.42 34.46 -41.74
CA MET A 130 6.99 34.00 -43.05
C MET A 130 7.09 32.48 -43.15
N ALA A 131 8.21 31.91 -42.68
CA ALA A 131 8.46 30.48 -42.71
C ALA A 131 7.55 29.66 -41.77
N ALA A 132 6.94 30.30 -40.76
CA ALA A 132 6.09 29.62 -39.77
C ALA A 132 4.92 28.83 -40.38
N GLU A 133 4.30 29.33 -41.46
CA GLU A 133 3.16 28.65 -42.12
C GLU A 133 3.58 27.39 -42.91
N ALA A 134 4.86 27.27 -43.24
CA ALA A 134 5.42 26.12 -43.95
C ALA A 134 5.79 24.95 -43.02
N VAL A 135 5.70 25.13 -41.70
CA VAL A 135 6.12 24.15 -40.69
C VAL A 135 4.89 23.65 -39.91
N GLY A 136 4.74 22.33 -39.73
CA GLY A 136 3.67 21.73 -38.90
C GLY A 136 2.91 20.59 -39.59
N GLU A 137 1.74 20.21 -39.05
CA GLU A 137 0.86 19.16 -39.61
C GLU A 137 0.02 19.64 -40.81
N ASN A 138 -0.37 20.92 -40.82
CA ASN A 138 -1.11 21.57 -41.91
C ASN A 138 -0.19 22.47 -42.74
N ARG A 139 0.89 21.90 -43.29
CA ARG A 139 1.89 22.63 -44.07
C ARG A 139 1.23 23.31 -45.26
N ARG A 140 1.42 24.62 -45.37
CA ARG A 140 0.91 25.43 -46.48
C ARG A 140 2.02 26.34 -46.95
N LEU A 141 1.85 26.88 -48.16
CA LEU A 141 2.70 27.96 -48.58
C LEU A 141 2.57 29.14 -47.60
N PRO A 142 3.69 29.77 -47.21
CA PRO A 142 3.68 31.11 -46.62
C PRO A 142 2.76 32.04 -47.40
N LYS A 143 2.13 33.02 -46.74
CA LYS A 143 1.39 34.11 -47.43
C LYS A 143 2.31 35.16 -48.06
N SER A 144 3.48 35.36 -47.47
CA SER A 144 4.51 36.26 -47.97
C SER A 144 5.90 35.70 -47.71
N TRP A 145 6.90 36.18 -48.45
CA TRP A 145 8.27 35.69 -48.46
C TRP A 145 9.22 36.87 -48.29
N ARG A 146 10.20 36.70 -47.42
CA ARG A 146 11.26 37.68 -47.18
C ARG A 146 12.54 36.95 -46.78
N LEU A 147 13.62 37.21 -47.50
CA LEU A 147 14.97 36.81 -47.10
C LEU A 147 15.56 37.91 -46.22
N GLY A 148 16.04 37.53 -45.04
CA GLY A 148 16.76 38.39 -44.13
C GLY A 148 18.27 38.27 -44.31
N SER A 149 19.01 39.26 -43.81
CA SER A 149 20.48 39.24 -43.73
C SER A 149 21.00 38.51 -42.47
N LYS A 150 20.14 38.31 -41.47
CA LYS A 150 20.48 37.59 -40.23
C LYS A 150 20.04 36.13 -40.33
N PRO A 151 20.83 35.19 -39.77
CA PRO A 151 20.41 33.79 -39.67
C PRO A 151 19.11 33.68 -38.85
N ASN A 152 18.22 32.79 -39.26
CA ASN A 152 17.01 32.47 -38.51
C ASN A 152 17.33 31.58 -37.30
N LEU A 153 16.38 31.48 -36.37
CA LEU A 153 16.48 30.72 -35.14
C LEU A 153 16.86 29.25 -35.40
N LYS A 154 16.43 28.66 -36.53
CA LYS A 154 16.78 27.27 -36.89
C LYS A 154 18.28 27.11 -37.14
N GLN A 155 18.88 28.00 -37.93
CA GLN A 155 20.32 27.96 -38.17
C GLN A 155 21.09 28.23 -36.88
N MET A 156 20.70 29.27 -36.15
CA MET A 156 21.35 29.60 -34.88
C MET A 156 21.33 28.41 -33.91
N HIS A 157 20.21 27.69 -33.85
CA HIS A 157 20.03 26.50 -33.04
C HIS A 157 20.88 25.31 -33.51
N HIS A 158 20.91 25.06 -34.81
CA HIS A 158 21.75 24.01 -35.40
C HIS A 158 23.23 24.24 -35.05
N ASP A 159 23.72 25.46 -35.28
CA ASP A 159 25.11 25.82 -34.99
C ASP A 159 25.40 25.76 -33.48
N ALA A 160 24.45 26.18 -32.63
CA ALA A 160 24.56 26.09 -31.18
C ALA A 160 24.65 24.62 -30.72
N CYS A 161 23.80 23.73 -31.23
CA CYS A 161 23.83 22.31 -30.90
C CYS A 161 25.21 21.68 -31.20
N GLY A 162 25.87 22.11 -32.28
CA GLY A 162 27.21 21.66 -32.64
C GLY A 162 28.32 22.15 -31.70
N ARG A 163 28.09 23.23 -30.93
CA ARG A 163 29.03 23.78 -29.95
C ARG A 163 28.85 23.24 -28.54
N ILE A 164 27.74 22.56 -28.25
CA ILE A 164 27.49 21.98 -26.92
C ILE A 164 28.46 20.83 -26.63
N LEU A 165 29.21 20.96 -25.54
CA LEU A 165 30.15 19.94 -25.06
C LEU A 165 29.43 18.74 -24.43
N SER A 166 30.02 17.55 -24.56
CA SER A 166 29.44 16.32 -24.02
C SER A 166 29.32 16.35 -22.49
N GLU A 167 30.28 16.98 -21.81
CA GLU A 167 30.30 17.13 -20.35
C GLU A 167 29.11 17.96 -19.85
N ALA A 168 28.71 18.99 -20.60
CA ALA A 168 27.54 19.80 -20.26
C ALA A 168 26.24 18.98 -20.39
N ILE A 169 26.16 18.11 -21.39
CA ILE A 169 25.02 17.20 -21.59
C ILE A 169 24.93 16.20 -20.44
N GLU A 170 26.04 15.54 -20.08
CA GLU A 170 26.08 14.56 -18.99
C GLU A 170 25.75 15.18 -17.63
N SER A 171 26.31 16.37 -17.36
CA SER A 171 26.01 17.13 -16.14
C SER A 171 24.51 17.46 -16.04
N ARG A 172 23.93 17.99 -17.12
CA ARG A 172 22.50 18.31 -17.15
C ARG A 172 21.62 17.08 -17.04
N LEU A 173 22.00 15.97 -17.69
CA LEU A 173 21.28 14.70 -17.63
C LEU A 173 21.22 14.18 -16.20
N MET A 174 22.36 14.17 -15.48
CA MET A 174 22.42 13.73 -14.09
C MET A 174 21.53 14.60 -13.18
N ASP A 175 21.55 15.91 -13.35
CA ASP A 175 20.70 16.84 -12.61
C ASP A 175 19.20 16.59 -12.84
N GLU A 176 18.79 16.38 -14.09
CA GLU A 176 17.39 16.13 -14.43
C GLU A 176 16.90 14.77 -13.92
N VAL A 177 17.73 13.72 -14.02
CA VAL A 177 17.43 12.40 -13.44
C VAL A 177 17.28 12.50 -11.92
N ALA A 178 18.18 13.21 -11.24
CA ALA A 178 18.14 13.37 -9.79
C ALA A 178 16.85 14.05 -9.31
N ARG A 179 16.35 15.03 -10.07
CA ARG A 179 15.15 15.82 -9.78
C ARG A 179 13.84 15.13 -10.17
N LEU A 180 13.89 14.14 -11.07
CA LEU A 180 12.69 13.51 -11.62
C LEU A 180 11.99 12.60 -10.60
N LYS A 181 10.93 13.12 -9.96
CA LYS A 181 10.15 12.39 -8.95
C LYS A 181 9.49 11.12 -9.49
N SER A 182 9.03 11.12 -10.73
CA SER A 182 8.33 9.97 -11.34
C SER A 182 9.15 8.68 -11.40
N LEU A 183 10.48 8.75 -11.31
CA LEU A 183 11.34 7.56 -11.21
C LEU A 183 11.30 6.93 -9.81
N LYS A 184 10.98 7.71 -8.78
CA LYS A 184 11.00 7.31 -7.36
C LYS A 184 9.60 7.01 -6.81
N GLU A 185 8.56 7.47 -7.49
CA GLU A 185 7.16 7.30 -7.10
C GLU A 185 6.74 5.82 -7.12
N GLY A 186 5.74 5.48 -6.29
CA GLY A 186 5.20 4.13 -6.17
C GLY A 186 5.89 3.22 -5.15
N ALA A 187 7.11 3.56 -4.69
CA ALA A 187 7.86 2.72 -3.75
C ALA A 187 7.77 3.17 -2.27
N GLY A 188 7.71 4.48 -1.99
CA GLY A 188 7.88 5.04 -0.64
C GLY A 188 6.82 4.69 0.41
N GLY A 189 5.67 4.13 0.02
CA GLY A 189 4.61 3.71 0.96
C GLY A 189 4.64 2.23 1.35
N MET A 190 5.55 1.43 0.76
CA MET A 190 5.51 -0.03 0.85
C MET A 190 6.62 -0.63 1.72
N GLY A 191 7.33 0.20 2.50
CA GLY A 191 8.50 -0.24 3.29
C GLY A 191 9.76 -0.50 2.46
N ILE A 192 9.80 0.01 1.22
CA ILE A 192 10.92 -0.13 0.28
C ILE A 192 11.94 0.99 0.51
N LYS A 193 13.23 0.64 0.52
CA LYS A 193 14.33 1.61 0.52
C LYS A 193 14.65 2.05 -0.90
N VAL A 194 14.30 3.28 -1.23
CA VAL A 194 14.55 3.86 -2.56
C VAL A 194 15.88 4.59 -2.57
N HIS A 195 16.78 4.14 -3.44
CA HIS A 195 18.11 4.69 -3.62
C HIS A 195 18.19 5.40 -4.97
N SER A 196 18.45 6.71 -4.97
CA SER A 196 18.49 7.52 -6.18
C SER A 196 19.91 7.93 -6.50
N LEU A 197 20.44 7.45 -7.64
CA LEU A 197 21.80 7.72 -8.11
C LEU A 197 22.88 7.50 -7.03
N PRO A 198 22.91 6.32 -6.36
CA PRO A 198 24.01 6.01 -5.48
C PRO A 198 25.34 6.03 -6.24
N MET A 199 26.40 6.49 -5.59
CA MET A 199 27.71 6.64 -6.24
C MET A 199 28.47 5.32 -6.27
N LYS A 200 28.26 4.46 -5.28
CA LYS A 200 28.99 3.19 -5.09
C LYS A 200 28.05 2.13 -4.50
N PRO A 201 28.34 0.82 -4.70
CA PRO A 201 27.55 -0.27 -4.14
C PRO A 201 27.33 -0.19 -2.61
N LYS A 202 28.29 0.38 -1.88
CA LYS A 202 28.24 0.54 -0.41
C LYS A 202 27.16 1.52 0.05
N ASP A 203 26.67 2.36 -0.86
CA ASP A 203 25.62 3.33 -0.57
C ASP A 203 24.24 2.65 -0.53
N VAL A 204 24.17 1.36 -0.92
CA VAL A 204 23.00 0.50 -0.79
C VAL A 204 23.30 -0.56 0.25
N GLU A 205 22.56 -0.54 1.36
CA GLU A 205 22.76 -1.43 2.50
C GLU A 205 22.58 -2.91 2.13
N ASP A 206 23.15 -3.81 2.92
CA ASP A 206 23.00 -5.27 2.80
C ASP A 206 22.36 -5.82 4.08
N ASP A 207 21.15 -5.33 4.39
CA ASP A 207 20.45 -5.60 5.65
C ASP A 207 19.24 -6.54 5.51
N GLY A 208 18.92 -6.95 4.27
CA GLY A 208 17.80 -7.83 3.96
C GLY A 208 16.48 -7.11 3.69
N ASP A 209 16.41 -5.79 3.87
CA ASP A 209 15.27 -5.00 3.41
C ASP A 209 15.24 -4.93 1.88
N PHE A 210 14.07 -4.63 1.31
CA PHE A 210 13.93 -4.51 -0.14
C PHE A 210 14.44 -3.15 -0.63
N HIS A 211 15.41 -3.18 -1.54
CA HIS A 211 16.05 -2.00 -2.12
C HIS A 211 15.64 -1.82 -3.60
N PHE A 212 15.05 -0.66 -3.89
CA PHE A 212 14.82 -0.21 -5.26
C PHE A 212 15.83 0.88 -5.60
N VAL A 213 16.72 0.60 -6.56
CA VAL A 213 17.88 1.45 -6.84
C VAL A 213 17.79 2.01 -8.26
N ILE A 214 17.84 3.33 -8.41
CA ILE A 214 17.85 4.02 -9.70
C ILE A 214 19.30 4.38 -10.01
N LEU A 215 19.93 3.66 -10.94
CA LEU A 215 21.34 3.89 -11.30
C LEU A 215 21.48 4.89 -12.44
N GLY A 216 22.60 5.61 -12.46
CA GLY A 216 22.89 6.63 -13.47
C GLY A 216 23.29 6.09 -14.85
N PRO A 217 23.62 7.00 -15.79
CA PRO A 217 24.01 6.69 -17.17
C PRO A 217 25.11 5.64 -17.33
N ASN A 218 26.07 5.58 -16.40
CA ASN A 218 27.17 4.60 -16.42
C ASN A 218 26.71 3.14 -16.27
N ALA A 219 25.50 2.93 -15.75
CA ALA A 219 24.90 1.61 -15.61
C ALA A 219 24.02 1.21 -16.80
N ALA A 220 24.01 1.98 -17.90
CA ALA A 220 23.17 1.71 -19.07
C ALA A 220 23.34 0.28 -19.61
N CYS A 221 22.22 -0.39 -19.87
CA CYS A 221 22.17 -1.80 -20.26
C CYS A 221 21.52 -1.98 -21.63
N ASP A 222 21.73 -3.18 -22.21
CA ASP A 222 20.89 -3.69 -23.30
C ASP A 222 19.94 -4.77 -22.73
N PRO A 223 18.78 -5.02 -23.35
CA PRO A 223 17.91 -6.13 -22.94
C PRO A 223 18.67 -7.46 -22.89
N GLY A 224 18.55 -8.18 -21.77
CA GLY A 224 19.26 -9.43 -21.49
C GLY A 224 20.75 -9.28 -21.16
N LYS A 225 21.34 -8.08 -21.27
CA LYS A 225 22.79 -7.85 -21.07
C LYS A 225 23.02 -6.75 -20.03
N PRO A 226 23.08 -7.11 -18.75
CA PRO A 226 23.37 -6.14 -17.70
C PRO A 226 24.82 -5.63 -17.79
N SER A 227 24.99 -4.34 -17.55
CA SER A 227 26.28 -3.65 -17.53
C SER A 227 27.16 -4.11 -16.36
N ALA A 228 28.46 -3.89 -16.48
CA ALA A 228 29.40 -4.19 -15.39
C ALA A 228 29.04 -3.42 -14.11
N GLU A 229 28.66 -2.14 -14.23
CA GLU A 229 28.27 -1.32 -13.08
C GLU A 229 26.98 -1.83 -12.42
N ALA A 230 25.96 -2.19 -13.20
CA ALA A 230 24.73 -2.74 -12.64
C ALA A 230 24.97 -4.08 -11.91
N LYS A 231 25.79 -4.96 -12.48
CA LYS A 231 26.18 -6.22 -11.82
C LYS A 231 26.89 -5.97 -10.50
N ARG A 232 27.80 -5.02 -10.48
CA ARG A 232 28.58 -4.64 -9.30
C ARG A 232 27.69 -4.24 -8.11
N PHE A 233 26.60 -3.50 -8.35
CA PHE A 233 25.64 -3.15 -7.28
C PHE A 233 24.90 -4.37 -6.66
N ILE A 234 24.70 -5.43 -7.45
CA ILE A 234 24.08 -6.68 -6.98
C ILE A 234 25.11 -7.62 -6.35
N GLU A 235 26.33 -7.66 -6.86
CA GLU A 235 27.34 -8.65 -6.46
C GLU A 235 28.12 -8.25 -5.21
N GLU A 236 28.43 -6.96 -5.02
CA GLU A 236 29.32 -6.50 -3.96
C GLU A 236 28.74 -5.37 -3.11
N THR A 237 29.29 -5.22 -1.90
CA THR A 237 28.99 -4.10 -1.01
C THR A 237 30.08 -3.02 -1.12
N THR A 238 31.32 -3.35 -0.80
CA THR A 238 32.43 -2.39 -0.77
C THR A 238 33.49 -2.67 -1.83
N SER A 239 33.68 -3.94 -2.16
CA SER A 239 34.71 -4.44 -3.06
C SER A 239 34.41 -5.87 -3.46
N SER A 240 35.09 -6.38 -4.48
CA SER A 240 34.83 -7.71 -5.06
C SER A 240 35.11 -8.87 -4.12
N ASP A 241 35.93 -8.66 -3.09
CA ASP A 241 36.20 -9.59 -1.99
C ASP A 241 35.11 -9.58 -0.89
N ARG A 242 34.13 -8.67 -0.98
CA ARG A 242 33.00 -8.55 -0.04
C ARG A 242 31.67 -8.71 -0.77
N PRO A 243 31.31 -9.96 -1.12
CA PRO A 243 30.08 -10.24 -1.85
C PRO A 243 28.86 -9.90 -1.00
N ARG A 244 27.82 -9.44 -1.68
CA ARG A 244 26.52 -9.15 -1.10
C ARG A 244 25.80 -10.44 -0.70
N VAL A 245 25.23 -10.46 0.50
CA VAL A 245 24.49 -11.60 1.03
C VAL A 245 23.03 -11.56 0.55
N PHE A 246 22.36 -10.41 0.65
CA PHE A 246 20.93 -10.25 0.36
C PHE A 246 20.66 -9.83 -1.09
N ARG A 247 21.18 -10.60 -2.05
CA ARG A 247 21.08 -10.27 -3.49
C ARG A 247 19.66 -10.33 -4.02
N ASN A 248 18.78 -11.12 -3.39
CA ASN A 248 17.38 -11.26 -3.81
C ASN A 248 16.49 -10.11 -3.31
N SER A 249 17.01 -9.21 -2.47
CA SER A 249 16.26 -8.01 -2.04
C SER A 249 16.59 -6.75 -2.86
N ILE A 250 17.43 -6.85 -3.91
CA ILE A 250 17.82 -5.71 -4.75
C ILE A 250 17.21 -5.77 -6.14
N VAL A 251 16.60 -4.66 -6.54
CA VAL A 251 16.11 -4.43 -7.89
C VAL A 251 16.60 -3.07 -8.38
N LEU A 252 17.29 -3.06 -9.53
CA LEU A 252 17.89 -1.87 -10.12
C LEU A 252 17.06 -1.39 -11.30
N ALA A 253 16.66 -0.13 -11.33
CA ALA A 253 16.19 0.55 -12.53
C ALA A 253 17.38 1.22 -13.22
N VAL A 254 17.55 0.93 -14.52
CA VAL A 254 18.66 1.45 -15.31
C VAL A 254 18.17 1.96 -16.67
N PRO A 255 18.87 2.95 -17.27
CA PRO A 255 18.53 3.38 -18.61
C PRO A 255 18.95 2.32 -19.66
N SER A 256 18.20 2.22 -20.75
CA SER A 256 18.66 1.56 -21.97
C SER A 256 19.66 2.44 -22.70
N LYS A 257 20.63 1.84 -23.42
CA LYS A 257 21.62 2.61 -24.20
C LYS A 257 20.96 3.51 -25.25
N ASP A 258 20.06 2.96 -26.06
CA ASP A 258 19.35 3.72 -27.10
C ASP A 258 18.53 4.87 -26.49
N GLY A 259 17.80 4.59 -25.39
CA GLY A 259 17.03 5.62 -24.70
C GLY A 259 17.90 6.75 -24.13
N LEU A 260 19.10 6.40 -23.66
CA LEU A 260 20.07 7.37 -23.15
C LEU A 260 20.61 8.27 -24.27
N GLU A 261 20.86 7.73 -25.46
CA GLU A 261 21.27 8.52 -26.64
C GLU A 261 20.19 9.51 -27.07
N LEU A 262 18.92 9.08 -27.06
CA LEU A 262 17.79 9.97 -27.30
C LEU A 262 17.70 11.09 -26.24
N CYS A 263 17.83 10.75 -24.95
CA CYS A 263 17.91 11.76 -23.89
C CYS A 263 19.02 12.78 -24.12
N ARG A 264 20.22 12.31 -24.48
CA ARG A 264 21.38 13.18 -24.78
C ARG A 264 21.09 14.10 -25.95
N SER A 265 20.41 13.61 -27.00
CA SER A 265 19.99 14.44 -28.14
C SER A 265 18.99 15.52 -27.71
N THR A 266 17.94 15.15 -26.97
CA THR A 266 16.92 16.11 -26.49
C THR A 266 17.53 17.17 -25.57
N ILE A 267 18.47 16.78 -24.69
CA ILE A 267 19.19 17.74 -23.83
C ILE A 267 20.08 18.66 -24.67
N ARG A 268 20.77 18.13 -25.68
CA ARG A 268 21.58 18.93 -26.61
C ARG A 268 20.73 19.99 -27.31
N GLU A 269 19.56 19.61 -27.80
CA GLU A 269 18.62 20.54 -28.44
C GLU A 269 18.17 21.64 -27.47
N TYR A 270 17.83 21.30 -26.23
CA TYR A 270 17.46 22.27 -25.20
C TYR A 270 18.62 23.23 -24.86
N LEU A 271 19.83 22.70 -24.65
CA LEU A 271 21.02 23.52 -24.36
C LEU A 271 21.37 24.41 -25.56
N GLY A 272 21.18 23.92 -26.78
CA GLY A 272 21.29 24.72 -28.00
C GLY A 272 20.36 25.93 -27.97
N TRP A 273 19.09 25.76 -27.56
CA TRP A 273 18.15 26.87 -27.41
C TRP A 273 18.54 27.84 -26.29
N GLU A 274 19.09 27.36 -25.17
CA GLU A 274 19.63 28.22 -24.12
C GLU A 274 20.80 29.08 -24.62
N GLU A 275 21.68 28.50 -25.43
CA GLU A 275 22.79 29.24 -26.04
C GLU A 275 22.29 30.30 -27.04
N VAL A 276 21.34 29.95 -27.92
CA VAL A 276 20.71 30.92 -28.84
C VAL A 276 20.09 32.08 -28.06
N LYS A 277 19.37 31.79 -26.98
CA LYS A 277 18.79 32.82 -26.10
C LYS A 277 19.86 33.70 -25.45
N ALA A 278 21.01 33.13 -25.07
CA ALA A 278 22.12 33.88 -24.52
C ALA A 278 22.78 34.79 -25.55
N GLN A 279 22.92 34.33 -26.80
CA GLN A 279 23.47 35.11 -27.91
C GLN A 279 22.59 36.31 -28.25
N LEU A 280 21.27 36.10 -28.33
CA LEU A 280 20.30 37.13 -28.71
C LEU A 280 19.92 38.09 -27.58
N LYS A 281 20.47 37.92 -26.37
CA LYS A 281 20.15 38.76 -25.19
C LYS A 281 20.57 40.23 -25.36
N LYS A 282 21.51 40.50 -26.28
CA LYS A 282 22.06 41.84 -26.55
C LYS A 282 21.39 42.54 -27.74
N ASP A 283 20.53 41.83 -28.46
CA ASP A 283 19.88 42.32 -29.66
C ASP A 283 18.46 42.79 -29.34
N GLU A 284 18.00 43.87 -29.98
CA GLU A 284 16.57 44.21 -29.99
C GLU A 284 15.86 43.20 -30.90
N LEU A 285 15.09 42.28 -30.30
CA LEU A 285 14.34 41.25 -31.03
C LEU A 285 12.92 41.72 -31.33
N ASP A 286 12.45 41.38 -32.53
CA ASP A 286 11.03 41.47 -32.86
C ASP A 286 10.18 40.55 -31.94
N PRO A 287 8.97 40.97 -31.52
CA PRO A 287 8.11 40.19 -30.62
C PRO A 287 7.81 38.75 -31.09
N ILE A 288 7.63 38.54 -32.39
CA ILE A 288 7.32 37.23 -33.00
C ILE A 288 8.53 36.30 -32.84
N ARG A 289 9.74 36.79 -33.15
CA ARG A 289 10.99 36.02 -32.98
C ARG A 289 11.23 35.65 -31.52
N GLN A 290 10.95 36.58 -30.60
CA GLN A 290 11.05 36.32 -29.17
C GLN A 290 10.05 35.25 -28.69
N GLU A 291 8.81 35.28 -29.18
CA GLU A 291 7.78 34.28 -28.87
C GLU A 291 8.15 32.89 -29.42
N LEU A 292 8.65 32.80 -30.65
CA LEU A 292 9.11 31.55 -31.26
C LEU A 292 10.30 30.93 -30.51
N LEU A 293 11.27 31.75 -30.09
CA LEU A 293 12.39 31.29 -29.28
C LEU A 293 11.91 30.76 -27.91
N ASN A 294 11.07 31.51 -27.22
CA ASN A 294 10.56 31.10 -25.91
C ASN A 294 9.71 29.82 -25.99
N SER A 295 8.87 29.69 -27.01
CA SER A 295 8.04 28.48 -27.21
C SER A 295 8.88 27.25 -27.54
N SER A 296 9.91 27.38 -28.39
CA SER A 296 10.84 26.28 -28.72
C SER A 296 11.68 25.85 -27.51
N LEU A 297 12.17 26.80 -26.72
CA LEU A 297 12.90 26.54 -25.48
C LEU A 297 11.99 25.82 -24.46
N GLU A 298 10.79 26.32 -24.21
CA GLU A 298 9.86 25.68 -23.28
C GLU A 298 9.40 24.31 -23.76
N SER A 299 9.20 24.12 -25.07
CA SER A 299 8.85 22.83 -25.66
C SER A 299 9.96 21.78 -25.45
N SER A 300 11.19 22.11 -25.84
CA SER A 300 12.35 21.21 -25.66
C SER A 300 12.61 20.90 -24.19
N ARG A 301 12.47 21.89 -23.30
CA ARG A 301 12.57 21.69 -21.85
C ARG A 301 11.54 20.69 -21.31
N LYS A 302 10.28 20.81 -21.75
CA LYS A 302 9.17 19.96 -21.29
C LYS A 302 9.28 18.51 -21.77
N GLN A 303 10.01 18.25 -22.84
CA GLN A 303 10.24 16.90 -23.37
C GLN A 303 11.27 16.11 -22.55
N ILE A 304 12.21 16.77 -21.87
CA ILE A 304 13.31 16.10 -21.14
C ILE A 304 12.79 15.10 -20.09
N PRO A 305 11.85 15.44 -19.19
CA PRO A 305 11.36 14.51 -18.17
C PRO A 305 10.73 13.24 -18.76
N ASP A 306 9.97 13.37 -19.84
CA ASP A 306 9.33 12.26 -20.51
C ASP A 306 10.35 11.37 -21.22
N MET A 307 11.34 11.97 -21.87
CA MET A 307 12.43 11.22 -22.52
C MET A 307 13.26 10.44 -21.48
N ILE A 308 13.59 11.05 -20.34
CA ILE A 308 14.27 10.35 -19.24
C ILE A 308 13.42 9.18 -18.74
N ARG A 309 12.11 9.37 -18.55
CA ARG A 309 11.22 8.28 -18.13
C ARG A 309 11.27 7.12 -19.12
N GLN A 310 11.23 7.39 -20.42
CA GLN A 310 11.32 6.37 -21.47
C GLN A 310 12.71 5.69 -21.51
N ALA A 311 13.77 6.43 -21.21
CA ALA A 311 15.11 5.87 -21.17
C ALA A 311 15.26 4.82 -20.07
N TYR A 312 14.69 5.04 -18.88
CA TYR A 312 14.64 4.10 -17.74
C TYR A 312 13.65 2.95 -17.97
N SER A 313 13.87 2.21 -19.06
CA SER A 313 13.02 1.09 -19.50
C SER A 313 13.61 -0.29 -19.21
N LEU A 314 14.67 -0.38 -18.40
CA LEU A 314 15.29 -1.64 -18.02
C LEU A 314 15.31 -1.83 -16.50
N VAL A 315 15.07 -3.06 -16.08
CA VAL A 315 15.25 -3.49 -14.70
C VAL A 315 16.28 -4.60 -14.61
N VAL A 316 17.24 -4.47 -13.70
CA VAL A 316 18.30 -5.47 -13.47
C VAL A 316 18.12 -6.08 -12.09
N THR A 317 18.11 -7.41 -12.02
CA THR A 317 18.02 -8.15 -10.76
C THR A 317 18.54 -9.59 -10.91
N VAL A 318 18.60 -10.33 -9.82
CA VAL A 318 18.95 -11.76 -9.80
C VAL A 318 17.74 -12.64 -10.12
N SER A 319 17.93 -13.57 -11.06
CA SER A 319 16.94 -14.57 -11.47
C SER A 319 16.89 -15.75 -10.50
N GLU A 320 15.93 -16.65 -10.70
CA GLU A 320 15.79 -17.88 -9.90
C GLU A 320 17.05 -18.76 -9.95
N LYS A 321 17.71 -18.75 -11.10
CA LYS A 321 18.95 -19.48 -11.39
C LYS A 321 20.20 -18.80 -10.83
N ASN A 322 20.04 -17.76 -10.02
CA ASN A 322 21.14 -16.97 -9.48
C ASN A 322 21.97 -16.24 -10.56
N GLU A 323 21.33 -15.88 -11.68
CA GLU A 323 21.95 -15.10 -12.77
C GLU A 323 21.47 -13.65 -12.75
N ILE A 324 22.36 -12.70 -12.97
CA ILE A 324 21.97 -11.29 -13.09
C ILE A 324 21.49 -11.04 -14.52
N GLN A 325 20.25 -10.58 -14.65
CA GLN A 325 19.59 -10.37 -15.93
C GLN A 325 18.97 -8.97 -16.01
N ALA A 326 18.90 -8.42 -17.23
CA ALA A 326 18.30 -7.13 -17.52
C ALA A 326 17.00 -7.33 -18.32
N PHE A 327 15.86 -6.98 -17.74
CA PHE A 327 14.53 -7.14 -18.36
C PHE A 327 14.01 -5.81 -18.91
N LYS A 328 13.39 -5.86 -20.09
CA LYS A 328 12.77 -4.69 -20.73
C LYS A 328 11.37 -4.47 -20.17
N LEU A 329 11.16 -3.29 -19.59
CA LEU A 329 9.86 -2.85 -19.11
C LEU A 329 9.00 -2.36 -20.27
N VAL A 330 7.70 -2.66 -20.19
CA VAL A 330 6.69 -2.04 -21.06
C VAL A 330 6.34 -0.69 -20.47
N MET A 331 6.79 0.38 -21.12
CA MET A 331 6.58 1.75 -20.64
C MET A 331 5.10 2.14 -20.76
N GLN A 332 4.51 2.55 -19.63
CA GLN A 332 3.12 3.05 -19.55
C GLN A 332 3.10 4.32 -18.69
N ASN A 333 1.95 5.00 -18.64
CA ASN A 333 1.77 6.17 -17.77
C ASN A 333 1.50 5.75 -16.31
N LEU A 334 2.44 5.01 -15.72
CA LEU A 334 2.42 4.56 -14.33
C LEU A 334 3.79 4.87 -13.68
N PRO A 335 3.86 4.97 -12.34
CA PRO A 335 5.13 5.09 -11.64
C PRO A 335 6.07 3.93 -11.99
N LEU A 336 7.37 4.22 -12.12
CA LEU A 336 8.36 3.24 -12.59
C LEU A 336 8.38 1.96 -11.74
N PHE A 337 8.30 2.10 -10.41
CA PHE A 337 8.29 0.94 -9.53
C PHE A 337 7.06 0.04 -9.73
N THR A 338 5.90 0.63 -10.08
CA THR A 338 4.70 -0.14 -10.40
C THR A 338 4.91 -1.01 -11.63
N LEU A 339 5.59 -0.48 -12.66
CA LEU A 339 5.95 -1.25 -13.86
C LEU A 339 6.92 -2.40 -13.53
N VAL A 340 7.91 -2.13 -12.68
CA VAL A 340 8.85 -3.15 -12.19
C VAL A 340 8.13 -4.27 -11.44
N LYS A 341 7.21 -3.91 -10.54
CA LYS A 341 6.41 -4.86 -9.76
C LYS A 341 5.51 -5.74 -10.63
N GLN A 342 4.93 -5.19 -11.69
CA GLN A 342 4.07 -5.92 -12.63
C GLN A 342 4.85 -6.88 -13.54
N HIS A 343 6.17 -6.73 -13.63
CA HIS A 343 7.00 -7.54 -14.50
C HIS A 343 7.30 -8.93 -13.88
N LYS A 344 6.64 -9.97 -14.40
CA LYS A 344 6.66 -11.33 -13.85
C LYS A 344 8.06 -11.89 -13.59
N GLU A 345 9.02 -11.64 -14.49
CA GLU A 345 10.39 -12.17 -14.36
C GLU A 345 11.19 -11.56 -13.19
N VAL A 346 10.77 -10.42 -12.65
CA VAL A 346 11.39 -9.82 -11.47
C VAL A 346 11.01 -10.60 -10.20
N ARG A 347 9.85 -11.29 -10.22
CA ARG A 347 9.31 -12.15 -9.15
C ARG A 347 9.14 -11.40 -7.81
N ILE A 348 8.65 -10.17 -7.87
CA ILE A 348 8.25 -9.43 -6.66
C ILE A 348 6.90 -9.96 -6.19
N GLN A 349 6.83 -10.34 -4.93
CA GLN A 349 5.61 -10.79 -4.27
C GLN A 349 5.17 -9.73 -3.25
N ASP A 350 3.90 -9.34 -3.32
CA ASP A 350 3.25 -8.36 -2.46
C ASP A 350 2.08 -8.91 -1.63
N SER A 351 1.78 -10.20 -1.81
CA SER A 351 0.77 -10.93 -1.05
C SER A 351 1.44 -11.88 -0.06
N ALA A 352 0.76 -12.11 1.05
CA ALA A 352 1.20 -13.06 2.06
C ALA A 352 1.34 -14.46 1.44
N ILE A 353 2.40 -15.16 1.85
CA ILE A 353 2.62 -16.55 1.51
C ILE A 353 1.82 -17.39 2.53
N SER A 354 1.40 -18.61 2.18
CA SER A 354 0.75 -19.50 3.14
C SER A 354 1.79 -20.14 4.07
N ALA A 355 1.44 -20.40 5.32
CA ALA A 355 2.40 -20.92 6.30
C ALA A 355 2.88 -22.34 5.94
N GLU A 356 2.01 -23.14 5.34
CA GLU A 356 2.27 -24.48 4.83
C GLU A 356 3.28 -24.47 3.69
N ALA A 357 3.36 -23.38 2.92
CA ALA A 357 4.31 -23.27 1.82
C ALA A 357 5.77 -23.19 2.30
N LEU A 358 5.97 -22.82 3.58
CA LEU A 358 7.27 -22.72 4.25
C LEU A 358 7.66 -24.03 4.98
N LEU A 359 6.78 -25.03 5.06
CA LEU A 359 7.04 -26.31 5.71
C LEU A 359 7.81 -27.28 4.80
N PRO A 360 8.43 -28.34 5.35
CA PRO A 360 9.13 -29.35 4.55
C PRO A 360 8.22 -29.93 3.45
N GLY A 361 8.75 -30.05 2.23
CA GLY A 361 8.01 -30.49 1.05
C GLY A 361 7.10 -29.43 0.40
N GLY A 362 7.04 -28.21 0.97
CA GLY A 362 6.35 -27.07 0.36
C GLY A 362 7.11 -26.45 -0.82
N PRO A 363 6.47 -25.56 -1.61
CA PRO A 363 7.12 -24.87 -2.73
C PRO A 363 8.29 -23.96 -2.32
N TYR A 364 8.38 -23.57 -1.04
CA TYR A 364 9.47 -22.77 -0.49
C TYR A 364 10.21 -23.51 0.63
N ASP A 365 10.40 -24.82 0.45
CA ASP A 365 11.12 -25.67 1.39
C ASP A 365 12.56 -25.19 1.61
N LEU A 366 12.84 -24.76 2.84
CA LEU A 366 14.17 -24.32 3.28
C LEU A 366 14.83 -25.31 4.23
N TRP A 367 14.15 -26.39 4.58
CA TRP A 367 14.56 -27.34 5.61
C TRP A 367 15.61 -28.30 5.08
N ARG A 368 16.58 -28.65 5.91
CA ARG A 368 17.53 -29.73 5.61
C ARG A 368 16.90 -31.08 5.92
N GLU A 369 17.39 -32.13 5.29
CA GLU A 369 16.94 -33.48 5.58
C GLU A 369 17.12 -33.81 7.08
N GLY A 370 16.02 -34.16 7.74
CA GLY A 370 15.97 -34.43 9.19
C GLY A 370 15.98 -33.19 10.10
N GLU A 371 15.96 -31.96 9.57
CA GLU A 371 15.84 -30.74 10.37
C GLU A 371 14.41 -30.60 10.92
N THR A 372 14.29 -30.51 12.25
CA THR A 372 12.98 -30.47 12.93
C THR A 372 12.64 -29.10 13.54
N SER A 373 13.61 -28.18 13.58
CA SER A 373 13.38 -26.81 14.02
C SER A 373 14.30 -25.85 13.28
N ARG A 374 13.83 -24.61 13.08
CA ARG A 374 14.60 -23.55 12.42
C ARG A 374 14.23 -22.18 12.97
N ARG A 375 15.19 -21.27 13.03
CA ARG A 375 14.94 -19.91 13.52
C ARG A 375 14.00 -19.15 12.58
N VAL A 376 13.04 -18.46 13.16
CA VAL A 376 12.10 -17.59 12.44
C VAL A 376 12.86 -16.53 11.66
N LYS A 377 13.92 -15.95 12.24
CA LYS A 377 14.78 -14.97 11.56
C LYS A 377 15.45 -15.54 10.31
N ASP A 378 15.89 -16.79 10.36
CA ASP A 378 16.57 -17.43 9.23
C ASP A 378 15.58 -17.75 8.09
N LEU A 379 14.35 -18.17 8.43
CA LEU A 379 13.27 -18.36 7.46
C LEU A 379 12.85 -17.03 6.80
N ALA A 380 12.66 -15.97 7.60
CA ALA A 380 12.30 -14.66 7.06
C ALA A 380 13.44 -14.05 6.21
N GLY A 381 14.68 -14.16 6.68
CA GLY A 381 15.86 -13.66 5.98
C GLY A 381 16.20 -14.42 4.69
N ALA A 382 15.82 -15.70 4.60
CA ALA A 382 16.06 -16.54 3.43
C ALA A 382 15.50 -15.93 2.13
N PHE A 383 14.33 -15.30 2.17
CA PHE A 383 13.70 -14.67 1.00
C PHE A 383 14.55 -13.53 0.40
N ALA A 384 15.30 -12.82 1.23
CA ALA A 384 16.23 -11.79 0.79
C ALA A 384 17.58 -12.36 0.31
N GLN A 385 17.97 -13.54 0.80
CA GLN A 385 19.25 -14.19 0.48
C GLN A 385 19.20 -15.06 -0.78
N PHE A 386 18.19 -15.93 -0.87
CA PHE A 386 18.18 -17.01 -1.84
C PHE A 386 17.43 -16.63 -3.12
N PRO A 387 18.10 -16.63 -4.29
CA PRO A 387 17.48 -16.20 -5.53
C PRO A 387 16.33 -17.10 -6.00
N HIS A 388 16.28 -18.37 -5.62
CA HIS A 388 15.20 -19.26 -6.04
C HIS A 388 13.85 -18.90 -5.40
N LEU A 389 13.87 -18.20 -4.26
CA LEU A 389 12.67 -17.69 -3.61
C LEU A 389 12.15 -16.40 -4.28
N PRO A 390 10.85 -16.09 -4.17
CA PRO A 390 10.31 -14.81 -4.60
C PRO A 390 10.87 -13.65 -3.78
N LYS A 391 10.87 -12.44 -4.36
CA LYS A 391 11.36 -11.23 -3.69
C LYS A 391 10.22 -10.63 -2.88
N MET A 392 10.31 -10.76 -1.56
CA MET A 392 9.33 -10.17 -0.65
C MET A 392 9.64 -8.68 -0.45
N LEU A 393 8.62 -7.83 -0.54
CA LEU A 393 8.78 -6.40 -0.28
C LEU A 393 9.08 -6.11 1.18
N ARG A 394 8.54 -6.91 2.10
CA ARG A 394 8.69 -6.72 3.54
C ARG A 394 8.92 -8.06 4.24
N ALA A 395 10.03 -8.18 4.98
CA ALA A 395 10.30 -9.34 5.82
C ALA A 395 9.19 -9.59 6.87
N LYS A 396 8.50 -8.51 7.29
CA LYS A 396 7.36 -8.60 8.22
C LYS A 396 6.24 -9.49 7.70
N GLU A 397 5.99 -9.53 6.39
CA GLU A 397 4.92 -10.37 5.83
C GLU A 397 5.18 -11.87 6.02
N ILE A 398 6.45 -12.28 5.97
CA ILE A 398 6.86 -13.66 6.29
C ILE A 398 6.74 -13.93 7.78
N MET A 399 7.12 -12.98 8.63
CA MET A 399 6.92 -13.08 10.08
C MET A 399 5.43 -13.26 10.43
N ASP A 400 4.57 -12.39 9.88
CA ASP A 400 3.12 -12.42 10.10
C ASP A 400 2.53 -13.76 9.59
N THR A 401 3.04 -14.28 8.46
CA THR A 401 2.70 -15.63 7.95
C THR A 401 3.05 -16.72 8.95
N LEU A 402 4.25 -16.65 9.56
CA LEU A 402 4.68 -17.64 10.55
C LEU A 402 3.86 -17.56 11.85
N VAL A 403 3.52 -16.36 12.30
CA VAL A 403 2.61 -16.16 13.44
C VAL A 403 1.23 -16.74 13.14
N GLN A 404 0.70 -16.49 11.95
CA GLN A 404 -0.59 -17.02 11.54
C GLN A 404 -0.57 -18.54 11.46
N GLY A 405 0.51 -19.14 10.94
CA GLY A 405 0.66 -20.59 10.91
C GLY A 405 0.66 -21.24 12.30
N ALA A 406 1.27 -20.58 13.28
CA ALA A 406 1.22 -21.01 14.67
C ALA A 406 -0.19 -20.89 15.29
N LYS A 407 -0.91 -19.81 14.97
CA LYS A 407 -2.32 -19.61 15.37
C LYS A 407 -3.28 -20.64 14.76
N GLU A 408 -2.99 -21.11 13.56
CA GLU A 408 -3.80 -22.11 12.85
C GLU A 408 -3.41 -23.55 13.22
N GLY A 409 -2.29 -23.71 13.92
CA GLY A 409 -1.84 -24.98 14.48
C GLY A 409 -0.95 -25.81 13.56
N PHE A 410 -0.44 -25.25 12.45
CA PHE A 410 0.42 -25.97 11.49
C PHE A 410 1.78 -26.36 12.08
N PHE A 411 2.31 -25.54 12.98
CA PHE A 411 3.58 -25.77 13.67
C PHE A 411 3.59 -25.04 15.00
N VAL A 412 4.65 -25.26 15.78
CA VAL A 412 4.83 -24.63 17.10
C VAL A 412 5.92 -23.58 17.00
N LEU A 413 5.64 -22.38 17.50
CA LEU A 413 6.70 -21.40 17.75
C LEU A 413 7.28 -21.64 19.14
N GLN A 414 8.60 -21.67 19.26
CA GLN A 414 9.30 -22.03 20.50
C GLN A 414 10.43 -21.05 20.80
N ILE A 415 10.54 -20.62 22.06
CA ILE A 415 11.72 -19.95 22.60
C ILE A 415 12.31 -20.84 23.69
N THR A 416 13.60 -21.14 23.58
CA THR A 416 14.34 -21.83 24.66
C THR A 416 14.95 -20.79 25.58
N ARG A 417 14.49 -20.73 26.82
CA ARG A 417 15.00 -19.81 27.85
C ARG A 417 16.38 -20.28 28.35
N PRO A 418 17.16 -19.39 29.00
CA PRO A 418 18.47 -19.76 29.55
C PRO A 418 18.46 -20.92 30.56
N ASP A 419 17.33 -21.10 31.27
CA ASP A 419 17.08 -22.22 32.19
C ASP A 419 16.71 -23.54 31.50
N ARG A 420 16.79 -23.59 30.15
CA ARG A 420 16.36 -24.69 29.27
C ARG A 420 14.86 -24.96 29.27
N THR A 421 14.06 -24.17 29.98
CA THR A 421 12.60 -24.24 29.84
C THR A 421 12.21 -23.68 28.48
N LYS A 422 11.14 -24.24 27.92
CA LYS A 422 10.65 -23.89 26.59
C LYS A 422 9.35 -23.13 26.75
N ARG A 423 9.29 -21.92 26.19
CA ARG A 423 8.04 -21.21 25.97
C ARG A 423 7.55 -21.57 24.58
N THR A 424 6.32 -22.04 24.46
CA THR A 424 5.74 -22.54 23.20
C THR A 424 4.44 -21.83 22.89
N PHE A 425 4.19 -21.57 21.61
CA PHE A 425 2.96 -20.98 21.10
C PHE A 425 2.37 -21.91 20.04
N TRP A 426 1.18 -22.44 20.30
CA TRP A 426 0.44 -23.33 19.41
C TRP A 426 -1.05 -23.02 19.55
N TYR A 427 -1.72 -22.72 18.43
CA TYR A 427 -3.02 -22.05 18.40
C TYR A 427 -3.06 -20.73 19.16
N GLU A 428 -1.93 -20.02 19.22
CA GLU A 428 -1.78 -18.77 19.96
C GLU A 428 -0.86 -17.80 19.22
N GLU A 429 -1.09 -16.50 19.41
CA GLU A 429 -0.19 -15.44 18.98
C GLU A 429 0.94 -15.23 20.01
N PRO A 430 2.22 -15.28 19.62
CA PRO A 430 3.28 -14.84 20.49
C PRO A 430 3.15 -13.34 20.80
N ASP A 431 3.45 -12.95 22.04
CA ASP A 431 3.50 -11.54 22.42
C ASP A 431 4.65 -10.79 21.70
N GLU A 432 4.57 -9.45 21.66
CA GLU A 432 5.56 -8.62 20.95
C GLU A 432 7.01 -8.83 21.46
N THR A 433 7.19 -9.15 22.74
CA THR A 433 8.53 -9.40 23.29
C THR A 433 9.10 -10.72 22.78
N SER A 434 8.26 -11.74 22.65
CA SER A 434 8.63 -13.05 22.09
C SER A 434 8.90 -12.97 20.59
N LEU A 435 8.14 -12.18 19.84
CA LEU A 435 8.38 -11.97 18.40
C LEU A 435 9.71 -11.27 18.10
N LYS A 436 10.22 -10.46 19.05
CA LYS A 436 11.52 -9.78 18.93
C LYS A 436 12.68 -10.64 19.43
N ASP A 437 12.41 -11.82 20.01
CA ASP A 437 13.46 -12.71 20.52
C ASP A 437 14.22 -13.37 19.34
N PRO A 438 15.55 -13.19 19.23
CA PRO A 438 16.33 -13.78 18.15
C PRO A 438 16.41 -15.32 18.22
N GLY A 439 16.08 -15.91 19.37
CA GLY A 439 15.99 -17.35 19.60
C GLY A 439 14.62 -17.96 19.32
N LEU A 440 13.67 -17.20 18.75
CA LEU A 440 12.37 -17.73 18.32
C LEU A 440 12.54 -18.69 17.13
N GLU A 441 12.04 -19.91 17.29
CA GLU A 441 12.13 -20.99 16.32
C GLU A 441 10.75 -21.48 15.89
N VAL A 442 10.63 -21.85 14.62
CA VAL A 442 9.58 -22.74 14.12
C VAL A 442 10.01 -24.17 14.40
N VAL A 443 9.16 -24.94 15.06
CA VAL A 443 9.38 -26.36 15.37
C VAL A 443 8.25 -27.17 14.76
N LEU A 444 8.61 -28.23 14.03
CA LEU A 444 7.62 -29.13 13.44
C LEU A 444 6.83 -29.85 14.53
N PRO A 445 5.51 -30.08 14.35
CA PRO A 445 4.65 -30.67 15.38
C PRO A 445 5.16 -31.99 15.96
N GLU A 446 5.73 -32.87 15.15
CA GLU A 446 6.25 -34.18 15.53
C GLU A 446 7.45 -34.12 16.50
N ALA A 447 8.21 -33.03 16.46
CA ALA A 447 9.36 -32.79 17.31
C ALA A 447 9.07 -31.79 18.45
N ALA A 448 7.93 -31.10 18.38
CA ALA A 448 7.55 -30.10 19.36
C ALA A 448 7.07 -30.72 20.67
N LYS A 449 7.45 -30.07 21.78
CA LYS A 449 6.99 -30.40 23.13
C LYS A 449 6.44 -29.15 23.80
N LEU A 450 5.12 -29.10 23.98
CA LEU A 450 4.40 -27.95 24.52
C LEU A 450 4.77 -27.72 25.99
N GLY A 451 5.21 -26.49 26.29
CA GLY A 451 5.46 -26.01 27.65
C GLY A 451 4.21 -25.41 28.31
N GLU A 452 3.23 -24.99 27.51
CA GLU A 452 1.94 -24.47 27.97
C GLU A 452 0.85 -24.83 26.95
N ILE A 453 -0.38 -25.02 27.42
CA ILE A 453 -1.55 -25.27 26.58
C ILE A 453 -2.61 -24.22 26.93
N PRO A 454 -3.04 -23.39 25.98
CA PRO A 454 -4.11 -22.43 26.21
C PRO A 454 -5.40 -23.12 26.68
N THR A 455 -6.00 -22.63 27.78
CA THR A 455 -7.21 -23.24 28.37
C THR A 455 -8.40 -23.27 27.41
N ALA A 456 -8.41 -22.33 26.45
CA ALA A 456 -9.41 -22.27 25.39
C ALA A 456 -9.35 -23.44 24.41
N LEU A 457 -8.24 -24.17 24.29
CA LEU A 457 -8.14 -25.34 23.41
C LEU A 457 -8.72 -26.61 24.02
N LEU A 458 -8.81 -26.65 25.35
CA LEU A 458 -9.29 -27.83 26.06
C LEU A 458 -10.81 -27.97 26.02
N VAL A 459 -11.55 -26.93 25.62
CA VAL A 459 -13.03 -26.97 25.58
C VAL A 459 -13.55 -27.69 24.32
N PRO A 460 -14.77 -28.25 24.36
CA PRO A 460 -15.35 -28.95 23.21
C PRO A 460 -15.42 -28.11 21.93
N GLY A 461 -15.16 -28.76 20.80
CA GLY A 461 -15.26 -28.16 19.46
C GLY A 461 -14.08 -27.28 19.02
N LYS A 462 -13.02 -27.15 19.85
CA LYS A 462 -11.83 -26.35 19.49
C LYS A 462 -10.72 -27.15 18.83
N LEU A 463 -10.37 -28.30 19.41
CA LEU A 463 -9.42 -29.23 18.82
C LEU A 463 -10.16 -30.39 18.14
N ALA A 464 -9.75 -30.71 16.91
CA ALA A 464 -10.33 -31.79 16.13
C ALA A 464 -10.08 -33.14 16.82
N GLU A 465 -11.11 -33.99 16.85
CA GLU A 465 -11.07 -35.35 17.43
C GLU A 465 -10.73 -35.46 18.93
N LEU A 466 -10.47 -34.35 19.65
CA LEU A 466 -10.25 -34.39 21.10
C LEU A 466 -11.53 -34.82 21.83
N TRP A 467 -12.65 -34.19 21.48
CA TRP A 467 -13.95 -34.44 22.08
C TRP A 467 -14.80 -35.32 21.15
N LYS A 468 -14.64 -36.64 21.26
CA LYS A 468 -15.46 -37.62 20.51
C LYS A 468 -16.83 -37.83 21.14
N ASN A 469 -16.92 -37.64 22.45
CA ASN A 469 -18.13 -37.73 23.26
C ASN A 469 -18.32 -36.43 24.06
N ALA A 470 -19.47 -36.29 24.71
CA ALA A 470 -19.75 -35.15 25.60
C ALA A 470 -18.85 -35.10 26.85
N GLU A 471 -18.22 -36.23 27.18
CA GLU A 471 -17.25 -36.39 28.27
C GLU A 471 -15.98 -37.03 27.72
N ILE A 472 -14.83 -36.60 28.24
CA ILE A 472 -13.55 -37.28 28.05
C ILE A 472 -12.87 -37.50 29.39
N THR A 473 -11.94 -38.44 29.50
CA THR A 473 -11.13 -38.63 30.69
C THR A 473 -9.81 -37.86 30.62
N PHE A 474 -9.18 -37.59 31.76
CA PHE A 474 -7.83 -37.03 31.79
C PHE A 474 -6.81 -37.97 31.12
N GLY A 475 -7.01 -39.28 31.18
CA GLY A 475 -6.21 -40.27 30.44
C GLY A 475 -6.34 -40.11 28.92
N GLU A 476 -7.57 -39.92 28.40
CA GLU A 476 -7.81 -39.65 26.98
C GLU A 476 -7.19 -38.32 26.53
N LEU A 477 -7.26 -37.28 27.39
CA LEU A 477 -6.58 -36.01 27.15
C LEU A 477 -5.05 -36.19 27.07
N CYS A 478 -4.45 -36.96 27.98
CA CYS A 478 -3.02 -37.28 27.94
C CYS A 478 -2.65 -38.08 26.68
N GLN A 479 -3.50 -39.01 26.27
CA GLN A 479 -3.29 -39.78 25.04
C GLN A 479 -3.33 -38.87 23.81
N TYR A 480 -4.27 -37.92 23.74
CA TYR A 480 -4.37 -36.97 22.63
C TYR A 480 -3.07 -36.19 22.42
N PHE A 481 -2.46 -35.69 23.50
CA PHE A 481 -1.21 -34.93 23.49
C PHE A 481 0.06 -35.80 23.56
N SER A 482 -0.01 -37.09 23.19
CA SER A 482 1.16 -37.99 23.19
C SER A 482 1.99 -37.95 21.90
N GLY A 483 1.65 -37.06 20.96
CA GLY A 483 2.21 -37.04 19.61
C GLY A 483 1.31 -37.72 18.56
N ASN A 484 0.01 -37.79 18.83
CA ASN A 484 -0.96 -38.47 17.98
C ASN A 484 -1.22 -37.71 16.68
N THR A 485 -1.75 -38.43 15.71
CA THR A 485 -2.18 -37.86 14.44
C THR A 485 -3.70 -37.90 14.37
N VAL A 486 -4.32 -36.77 14.00
CA VAL A 486 -5.78 -36.61 13.88
C VAL A 486 -6.15 -36.27 12.44
N LYS A 487 -7.35 -36.65 12.01
CA LYS A 487 -7.87 -36.27 10.69
C LYS A 487 -8.76 -35.04 10.80
N ILE A 488 -8.60 -34.11 9.87
CA ILE A 488 -9.41 -32.90 9.76
C ILE A 488 -9.98 -32.84 8.36
N SER A 489 -11.30 -32.91 8.23
CA SER A 489 -11.97 -32.73 6.94
C SER A 489 -12.07 -31.24 6.61
N ARG A 490 -11.38 -30.80 5.55
CA ARG A 490 -11.46 -29.43 5.02
C ARG A 490 -11.91 -29.49 3.55
N GLN A 491 -13.00 -28.78 3.23
CA GLN A 491 -13.47 -28.57 1.84
C GLN A 491 -13.52 -29.84 0.96
N GLY A 492 -13.91 -30.99 1.53
CA GLY A 492 -14.13 -32.25 0.79
C GLY A 492 -12.93 -33.20 0.71
N TYR A 493 -11.81 -32.91 1.39
CA TYR A 493 -10.70 -33.87 1.59
C TYR A 493 -10.29 -33.94 3.07
N ASP A 494 -9.75 -35.09 3.46
CA ASP A 494 -9.23 -35.33 4.81
C ASP A 494 -7.75 -35.01 4.86
N GLU A 495 -7.38 -34.03 5.68
CA GLU A 495 -6.02 -33.65 5.99
C GLU A 495 -5.58 -34.33 7.30
N THR A 496 -4.30 -34.72 7.37
CA THR A 496 -3.73 -35.42 8.52
C THR A 496 -2.88 -34.44 9.32
N LEU A 497 -3.31 -34.10 10.54
CA LEU A 497 -2.61 -33.15 11.43
C LEU A 497 -1.90 -33.91 12.56
N ILE A 498 -0.63 -33.58 12.82
CA ILE A 498 0.13 -34.11 13.95
C ILE A 498 -0.06 -33.20 15.16
N ILE A 499 -0.45 -33.77 16.30
CA ILE A 499 -0.62 -33.05 17.56
C ILE A 499 0.71 -33.01 18.31
N PRO A 500 1.23 -31.83 18.69
CA PRO A 500 2.46 -31.71 19.47
C PRO A 500 2.38 -32.43 20.81
N LYS A 501 3.52 -32.95 21.29
CA LYS A 501 3.59 -33.65 22.58
C LYS A 501 3.45 -32.67 23.75
N ALA A 502 2.80 -33.08 24.84
CA ALA A 502 2.82 -32.34 26.10
C ALA A 502 3.06 -33.28 27.28
N ASP A 503 3.82 -32.83 28.27
CA ASP A 503 4.00 -33.61 29.50
C ASP A 503 2.71 -33.63 30.32
N LYS A 504 2.54 -34.71 31.11
CA LYS A 504 1.41 -34.83 32.05
C LYS A 504 1.32 -33.62 32.97
N GLU A 505 2.44 -33.08 33.45
CA GLU A 505 2.45 -31.89 34.31
C GLU A 505 1.92 -30.64 33.60
N THR A 506 2.32 -30.39 32.35
CA THR A 506 1.78 -29.30 31.52
C THR A 506 0.28 -29.41 31.35
N LEU A 507 -0.23 -30.61 31.07
CA LEU A 507 -1.66 -30.88 30.93
C LEU A 507 -2.42 -30.69 32.25
N ARG A 508 -1.86 -31.14 33.39
CA ARG A 508 -2.45 -30.91 34.71
C ARG A 508 -2.54 -29.41 34.97
N ASN A 509 -1.47 -28.65 34.76
CA ASN A 509 -1.45 -27.21 34.98
C ASN A 509 -2.49 -26.49 34.10
N ALA A 510 -2.59 -26.83 32.82
CA ALA A 510 -3.58 -26.28 31.90
C ALA A 510 -5.02 -26.63 32.34
N LEU A 511 -5.25 -27.85 32.81
CA LEU A 511 -6.56 -28.28 33.31
C LEU A 511 -6.95 -27.58 34.62
N HIS A 512 -6.03 -27.47 35.57
CA HIS A 512 -6.24 -26.71 36.81
C HIS A 512 -6.68 -25.28 36.51
N LYS A 513 -5.98 -24.59 35.59
CA LYS A 513 -6.37 -23.25 35.12
C LYS A 513 -7.76 -23.26 34.46
N ALA A 514 -8.03 -24.20 33.55
CA ALA A 514 -9.31 -24.26 32.82
C ALA A 514 -10.52 -24.51 33.74
N VAL A 515 -10.37 -25.36 34.76
CA VAL A 515 -11.43 -25.63 35.75
C VAL A 515 -11.62 -24.44 36.69
N ALA A 516 -10.53 -23.83 37.18
CA ALA A 516 -10.59 -22.63 38.02
C ALA A 516 -11.21 -21.42 37.30
N GLU A 517 -10.98 -21.29 35.98
CA GLU A 517 -11.62 -20.29 35.11
C GLU A 517 -13.10 -20.61 34.80
N GLY A 518 -13.61 -21.77 35.23
CA GLY A 518 -14.98 -22.22 34.96
C GLY A 518 -15.23 -22.62 33.50
N LYS A 519 -14.18 -22.86 32.71
CA LYS A 519 -14.28 -23.28 31.30
C LYS A 519 -14.51 -24.78 31.15
N LEU A 520 -14.06 -25.57 32.11
CA LEU A 520 -14.25 -27.01 32.15
C LEU A 520 -14.86 -27.44 33.48
N TRP A 521 -15.75 -28.41 33.41
CA TRP A 521 -16.33 -29.08 34.56
C TRP A 521 -15.65 -30.42 34.78
N LEU A 522 -15.15 -30.62 35.99
CA LEU A 522 -14.47 -31.84 36.41
C LEU A 522 -15.36 -32.66 37.34
N THR A 523 -15.48 -33.96 37.06
CA THR A 523 -16.15 -34.91 37.95
C THR A 523 -15.28 -36.13 38.23
N HIS A 524 -15.22 -36.54 39.49
CA HIS A 524 -14.55 -37.77 39.91
C HIS A 524 -15.18 -38.29 41.21
N ALA A 525 -15.71 -39.52 41.17
CA ALA A 525 -16.54 -40.08 42.24
C ALA A 525 -17.68 -39.10 42.65
N GLU A 526 -17.72 -38.67 43.91
CA GLU A 526 -18.70 -37.70 44.43
C GLU A 526 -18.26 -36.23 44.24
N SER A 527 -17.05 -35.97 43.76
CA SER A 527 -16.53 -34.62 43.57
C SER A 527 -17.01 -34.01 42.26
N SER A 528 -17.45 -32.75 42.32
CA SER A 528 -17.93 -31.96 41.17
C SER A 528 -17.40 -30.54 41.26
N ILE A 529 -16.47 -30.19 40.36
CA ILE A 529 -15.65 -28.97 40.47
C ILE A 529 -15.80 -28.12 39.22
N LEU A 530 -16.15 -26.84 39.42
CA LEU A 530 -16.27 -25.82 38.39
C LEU A 530 -16.02 -24.45 39.03
N GLY A 531 -15.04 -23.69 38.53
CA GLY A 531 -14.70 -22.37 39.06
C GLY A 531 -14.01 -22.38 40.41
N GLU A 532 -13.41 -23.51 40.79
CA GLU A 532 -12.71 -23.74 42.05
C GLU A 532 -11.36 -24.43 41.77
N GLU A 533 -10.42 -24.32 42.71
CA GLU A 533 -9.14 -25.04 42.63
C GLU A 533 -9.37 -26.55 42.81
N ILE A 534 -8.77 -27.36 41.93
CA ILE A 534 -8.83 -28.82 42.04
C ILE A 534 -7.98 -29.26 43.25
N PRO A 535 -8.54 -29.99 44.24
CA PRO A 535 -7.79 -30.49 45.38
C PRO A 535 -6.65 -31.44 44.98
N HIS A 536 -5.57 -31.43 45.77
CA HIS A 536 -4.45 -32.34 45.58
C HIS A 536 -4.91 -33.81 45.62
N GLY A 537 -4.48 -34.60 44.63
CA GLY A 537 -4.79 -36.02 44.53
C GLY A 537 -6.09 -36.38 43.79
N LEU A 538 -6.98 -35.41 43.52
CA LEU A 538 -8.25 -35.69 42.85
C LEU A 538 -8.12 -35.95 41.34
N LEU A 539 -7.06 -35.41 40.72
CA LEU A 539 -6.82 -35.55 39.29
C LEU A 539 -6.06 -36.86 38.98
N CYS A 540 -6.77 -37.86 38.50
CA CYS A 540 -6.25 -39.16 38.04
C CYS A 540 -6.68 -39.44 36.59
N GLU A 541 -6.27 -40.57 36.01
CA GLU A 541 -6.57 -40.86 34.60
C GLU A 541 -8.07 -41.07 34.33
N GLU A 542 -8.83 -41.49 35.34
CA GLU A 542 -10.28 -41.73 35.30
C GLU A 542 -11.11 -40.47 35.59
N THR A 543 -10.47 -39.35 35.95
CA THR A 543 -11.15 -38.07 36.16
C THR A 543 -11.83 -37.63 34.86
N ARG A 544 -13.13 -37.32 34.92
CA ARG A 544 -13.94 -36.94 33.75
C ARG A 544 -13.98 -35.43 33.58
N LEU A 545 -13.89 -35.00 32.33
CA LEU A 545 -13.92 -33.64 31.85
C LEU A 545 -15.13 -33.45 30.95
N GLN A 546 -15.84 -32.34 31.12
CA GLN A 546 -17.04 -32.02 30.34
C GLN A 546 -17.21 -30.50 30.22
N SER A 547 -18.09 -30.09 29.29
CA SER A 547 -18.56 -28.71 29.24
C SER A 547 -19.20 -28.30 30.57
N PRO A 548 -19.08 -27.02 30.98
CA PRO A 548 -19.83 -26.50 32.11
C PRO A 548 -21.32 -26.82 32.00
N PRO A 549 -21.97 -27.30 33.07
CA PRO A 549 -23.39 -27.58 33.05
C PRO A 549 -24.18 -26.27 32.86
N PRO A 550 -25.40 -26.36 32.29
CA PRO A 550 -26.27 -25.20 32.10
C PRO A 550 -26.53 -24.49 33.43
N SER A 551 -26.78 -23.18 33.37
CA SER A 551 -27.21 -22.41 34.53
C SER A 551 -28.53 -22.95 35.07
N ILE A 552 -28.65 -23.02 36.39
CA ILE A 552 -29.86 -23.50 37.07
C ILE A 552 -30.79 -22.31 37.26
N SER A 553 -32.06 -22.44 36.86
CA SER A 553 -33.04 -21.37 37.06
C SER A 553 -33.35 -21.17 38.53
N ILE A 554 -33.60 -19.92 38.96
CA ILE A 554 -34.06 -19.64 40.33
C ILE A 554 -35.39 -20.35 40.64
N TYR A 555 -36.20 -20.65 39.62
CA TYR A 555 -37.45 -21.40 39.77
C TYR A 555 -37.20 -22.91 39.91
N ASP A 556 -36.08 -23.44 39.40
CA ASP A 556 -35.79 -24.89 39.46
C ASP A 556 -35.45 -25.37 40.88
N ILE A 557 -35.12 -24.44 41.79
CA ILE A 557 -34.82 -24.73 43.19
C ILE A 557 -36.03 -24.50 44.11
N MET A 558 -37.14 -24.00 43.58
CA MET A 558 -38.38 -23.79 44.33
C MET A 558 -39.11 -25.11 44.62
N PRO A 559 -39.94 -25.18 45.68
CA PRO A 559 -40.63 -26.41 46.05
C PRO A 559 -41.52 -26.98 44.93
N GLU A 560 -42.08 -26.12 44.07
CA GLU A 560 -42.91 -26.52 42.93
C GLU A 560 -42.13 -27.39 41.93
N ASN A 561 -40.85 -27.07 41.70
CA ASN A 561 -40.01 -27.72 40.68
C ASN A 561 -38.97 -28.70 41.28
N LEU A 562 -38.79 -28.69 42.60
CA LEU A 562 -37.86 -29.54 43.35
C LEU A 562 -38.43 -30.03 44.69
N PRO A 563 -39.62 -30.67 44.72
CA PRO A 563 -40.32 -30.99 45.97
C PRO A 563 -39.51 -31.87 46.94
N THR A 564 -38.62 -32.72 46.43
CA THR A 564 -37.79 -33.64 47.22
C THR A 564 -36.73 -32.94 48.08
N ALA A 565 -36.41 -31.67 47.81
CA ALA A 565 -35.48 -30.88 48.63
C ALA A 565 -36.17 -30.20 49.83
N TRP A 566 -37.50 -30.13 49.86
CA TRP A 566 -38.25 -29.25 50.74
C TRP A 566 -39.07 -30.03 51.77
N HIS A 567 -39.14 -29.52 53.00
CA HIS A 567 -40.01 -30.02 54.05
C HIS A 567 -40.70 -28.82 54.73
N GLU A 568 -42.04 -28.79 54.77
CA GLU A 568 -42.82 -27.74 55.46
C GLU A 568 -42.42 -26.29 55.12
N LYS A 569 -42.01 -26.05 53.86
CA LYS A 569 -41.51 -24.76 53.32
C LYS A 569 -40.11 -24.33 53.80
N GLU A 570 -39.35 -25.24 54.40
CA GLU A 570 -37.93 -25.07 54.69
C GLU A 570 -37.09 -26.08 53.89
N THR A 571 -35.83 -25.75 53.65
CA THR A 571 -34.84 -26.60 52.98
C THR A 571 -33.44 -26.29 53.51
N THR A 572 -32.48 -27.14 53.19
CA THR A 572 -31.05 -26.82 53.37
C THR A 572 -30.37 -26.73 52.01
N ALA A 573 -29.27 -25.98 51.90
CA ALA A 573 -28.49 -25.98 50.65
C ALA A 573 -28.05 -27.40 50.25
N THR A 574 -27.75 -28.28 51.22
CA THR A 574 -27.42 -29.68 50.93
C THR A 574 -28.61 -30.47 50.37
N ALA A 575 -29.82 -30.24 50.87
CA ALA A 575 -31.02 -30.87 50.30
C ALA A 575 -31.26 -30.42 48.85
N ILE A 576 -31.06 -29.13 48.55
CA ILE A 576 -31.10 -28.61 47.18
C ILE A 576 -30.03 -29.27 46.30
N VAL A 577 -28.78 -29.38 46.79
CA VAL A 577 -27.67 -30.02 46.08
C VAL A 577 -28.00 -31.48 45.73
N SER A 578 -28.45 -32.26 46.72
CA SER A 578 -28.78 -33.67 46.55
C SER A 578 -29.95 -33.87 45.58
N ALA A 579 -31.03 -33.11 45.74
CA ALA A 579 -32.21 -33.21 44.88
C ALA A 579 -31.93 -32.81 43.42
N LEU A 580 -31.19 -31.72 43.20
CA LEU A 580 -30.81 -31.30 41.85
C LEU A 580 -29.84 -32.30 41.19
N SER A 581 -28.87 -32.82 41.96
CA SER A 581 -27.93 -33.82 41.45
C SER A 581 -28.63 -35.13 41.10
N GLN A 582 -29.61 -35.55 41.91
CA GLN A 582 -30.44 -36.73 41.61
C GLN A 582 -31.30 -36.49 40.36
N LYS A 583 -31.91 -35.31 40.22
CA LYS A 583 -32.71 -34.93 39.04
C LYS A 583 -31.86 -34.86 37.77
N ALA A 584 -30.62 -34.41 37.86
CA ALA A 584 -29.67 -34.32 36.74
C ALA A 584 -28.94 -35.65 36.43
N GLY A 585 -29.05 -36.66 37.31
CA GLY A 585 -28.34 -37.93 37.20
C GLY A 585 -26.81 -37.83 37.39
N LYS A 586 -26.31 -36.68 37.84
CA LYS A 586 -24.88 -36.39 38.08
C LYS A 586 -24.74 -35.37 39.21
N HIS A 587 -23.65 -35.45 39.98
CA HIS A 587 -23.32 -34.46 41.00
C HIS A 587 -23.07 -33.09 40.36
N LEU A 588 -23.95 -32.13 40.60
CA LEU A 588 -23.82 -30.78 40.04
C LEU A 588 -22.80 -29.95 40.84
N PRO A 589 -22.05 -29.05 40.18
CA PRO A 589 -21.03 -28.26 40.84
C PRO A 589 -21.65 -27.21 41.76
N TRP A 590 -21.03 -27.00 42.93
CA TRP A 590 -21.51 -26.05 43.94
C TRP A 590 -21.70 -24.64 43.39
N LEU A 591 -20.82 -24.19 42.50
CA LEU A 591 -20.92 -22.88 41.84
C LEU A 591 -22.32 -22.62 41.24
N ARG A 592 -22.88 -23.57 40.48
CA ARG A 592 -24.19 -23.39 39.83
C ARG A 592 -25.34 -23.33 40.81
N ILE A 593 -25.26 -24.14 41.86
CA ILE A 593 -26.29 -24.21 42.90
C ILE A 593 -26.22 -22.94 43.76
N ARG A 594 -25.01 -22.48 44.07
CA ARG A 594 -24.77 -21.22 44.77
C ARG A 594 -25.29 -20.02 43.99
N GLU A 595 -25.06 -19.97 42.68
CA GLU A 595 -25.62 -18.94 41.79
C GLU A 595 -27.15 -18.92 41.83
N ALA A 596 -27.80 -20.10 41.76
CA ALA A 596 -29.26 -20.20 41.82
C ALA A 596 -29.82 -19.76 43.18
N ILE A 597 -29.20 -20.18 44.29
CA ILE A 597 -29.60 -19.76 45.65
C ILE A 597 -29.41 -18.25 45.82
N GLN A 598 -28.25 -17.71 45.41
CA GLN A 598 -27.98 -16.27 45.44
C GLN A 598 -29.04 -15.49 44.65
N GLY A 599 -29.37 -15.96 43.44
CA GLY A 599 -30.38 -15.34 42.58
C GLY A 599 -31.78 -15.38 43.21
N ALA A 600 -32.17 -16.52 43.80
CA ALA A 600 -33.46 -16.65 44.46
C ALA A 600 -33.56 -15.79 45.74
N MET A 601 -32.47 -15.63 46.50
CA MET A 601 -32.41 -14.70 47.64
C MET A 601 -32.50 -13.24 47.19
N GLN A 602 -31.79 -12.86 46.12
CA GLN A 602 -31.88 -11.51 45.54
C GLN A 602 -33.26 -11.19 44.97
N ALA A 603 -33.97 -12.19 44.46
CA ALA A 603 -35.35 -12.08 43.98
C ALA A 603 -36.41 -12.17 45.09
N HIS A 604 -35.99 -12.20 46.37
CA HIS A 604 -36.86 -12.35 47.54
C HIS A 604 -37.76 -13.61 47.50
N LEU A 605 -37.31 -14.67 46.82
CA LEU A 605 -37.97 -15.98 46.80
C LEU A 605 -37.52 -16.88 47.95
N LEU A 606 -36.33 -16.61 48.51
CA LEU A 606 -35.73 -17.35 49.63
C LEU A 606 -35.17 -16.39 50.68
N GLU A 607 -35.23 -16.79 51.94
CA GLU A 607 -34.53 -16.15 53.05
C GLU A 607 -33.85 -17.19 53.96
N CYS A 608 -32.78 -16.79 54.64
CA CYS A 608 -32.13 -17.63 55.65
C CYS A 608 -33.01 -17.69 56.91
N THR A 609 -33.13 -18.86 57.53
CA THR A 609 -33.77 -18.98 58.86
C THR A 609 -32.88 -18.34 59.94
N LEU A 610 -33.46 -18.02 61.10
CA LEU A 610 -32.74 -17.36 62.21
C LEU A 610 -31.58 -18.19 62.77
N ASP A 611 -31.64 -19.51 62.62
CA ASP A 611 -30.64 -20.48 63.07
C ASP A 611 -29.68 -20.95 61.95
N SER A 612 -29.74 -20.31 60.78
CA SER A 612 -28.88 -20.62 59.62
C SER A 612 -27.48 -20.02 59.74
N THR A 613 -26.50 -20.65 59.10
CA THR A 613 -25.19 -20.03 58.80
C THR A 613 -25.34 -18.80 57.89
N THR A 614 -24.35 -17.91 57.90
CA THR A 614 -24.30 -16.72 57.03
C THR A 614 -24.09 -17.08 55.55
N TRP A 615 -24.77 -16.35 54.66
CA TRP A 615 -24.61 -16.47 53.21
C TRP A 615 -23.66 -15.38 52.67
N PRO A 616 -22.81 -15.64 51.66
CA PRO A 616 -22.57 -16.92 50.98
C PRO A 616 -21.73 -17.90 51.79
N CYS A 617 -21.97 -19.20 51.61
CA CYS A 617 -21.24 -20.27 52.30
C CYS A 617 -20.53 -21.22 51.34
N THR A 618 -19.61 -22.03 51.89
CA THR A 618 -18.93 -23.12 51.17
C THR A 618 -19.81 -24.37 51.11
N LEU A 619 -19.46 -25.34 50.24
CA LEU A 619 -20.16 -26.62 50.17
C LEU A 619 -20.09 -27.39 51.51
N ALA A 620 -19.00 -27.27 52.26
CA ALA A 620 -18.86 -27.88 53.59
C ALA A 620 -19.83 -27.30 54.63
N GLU A 621 -20.26 -26.05 54.44
CA GLU A 621 -21.20 -25.35 55.31
C GLU A 621 -22.66 -25.46 54.82
N ALA A 622 -22.88 -25.98 53.61
CA ALA A 622 -24.19 -26.15 52.99
C ALA A 622 -25.20 -26.94 53.86
N PRO A 623 -24.83 -27.89 54.74
CA PRO A 623 -25.80 -28.55 55.62
C PRO A 623 -26.35 -27.62 56.71
N LYS A 624 -25.59 -26.58 57.08
CA LYS A 624 -25.94 -25.60 58.12
C LYS A 624 -26.64 -24.37 57.56
N LEU A 625 -26.68 -24.22 56.23
CA LEU A 625 -27.47 -23.18 55.58
C LEU A 625 -28.91 -23.66 55.44
N LYS A 626 -29.80 -23.08 56.26
CA LYS A 626 -31.24 -23.34 56.26
C LYS A 626 -31.96 -22.20 55.57
N LEU A 627 -32.76 -22.53 54.56
CA LEU A 627 -33.48 -21.59 53.71
C LEU A 627 -34.98 -21.85 53.84
N ARG A 628 -35.80 -20.79 53.82
CA ARG A 628 -37.25 -20.91 53.79
C ARG A 628 -37.86 -19.99 52.75
N ILE A 629 -39.07 -20.32 52.32
CA ILE A 629 -39.90 -19.38 51.56
C ILE A 629 -40.34 -18.27 52.53
N PRO A 630 -40.18 -16.98 52.18
CA PRO A 630 -40.63 -15.90 53.04
C PRO A 630 -42.09 -16.08 53.43
N GLN A 631 -42.36 -16.22 54.73
CA GLN A 631 -43.72 -16.14 55.24
C GLN A 631 -44.08 -14.66 55.26
N LYS A 632 -45.12 -14.27 54.51
CA LYS A 632 -45.84 -13.01 54.79
C LYS A 632 -46.45 -13.12 56.18
N GLU A 633 -45.65 -12.88 57.21
CA GLU A 633 -46.16 -12.04 58.29
C GLU A 633 -46.28 -10.64 57.67
N GLU A 634 -47.44 -10.02 57.84
CA GLU A 634 -47.60 -8.57 57.69
C GLU A 634 -46.72 -7.90 58.76
N ILE A 635 -45.41 -7.99 58.61
CA ILE A 635 -44.49 -7.07 59.24
C ILE A 635 -44.51 -5.89 58.31
N GLU A 636 -45.24 -4.85 58.73
CA GLU A 636 -44.94 -3.48 58.37
C GLU A 636 -43.43 -3.28 58.54
N THR A 637 -42.66 -3.48 57.47
CA THR A 637 -41.30 -2.97 57.39
C THR A 637 -41.44 -1.47 57.40
N GLN A 638 -41.37 -0.91 58.60
CA GLN A 638 -41.05 0.46 58.85
C GLN A 638 -39.76 0.77 58.09
N ILE A 639 -39.92 1.37 56.91
CA ILE A 639 -38.90 2.22 56.31
C ILE A 639 -38.41 3.14 57.44
N PRO A 640 -37.11 3.36 57.63
CA PRO A 640 -36.63 4.31 58.63
C PRO A 640 -37.23 5.68 58.33
N THR A 641 -38.32 6.01 59.01
CA THR A 641 -38.93 7.32 58.97
C THR A 641 -37.93 8.26 59.61
N LYS A 642 -37.28 9.09 58.78
CA LYS A 642 -36.91 10.44 59.22
C LYS A 642 -38.12 11.03 59.97
N PRO A 643 -37.94 11.68 61.11
CA PRO A 643 -39.05 12.09 61.97
C PRO A 643 -40.09 12.86 61.15
N LYS A 644 -41.29 12.30 61.02
CA LYS A 644 -42.43 12.99 60.42
C LYS A 644 -42.69 14.24 61.25
N LYS A 645 -42.50 15.42 60.65
CA LYS A 645 -43.15 16.63 61.14
C LYS A 645 -44.67 16.37 61.06
N SER A 646 -45.38 16.66 62.14
CA SER A 646 -46.84 16.51 62.19
C SER A 646 -47.48 17.22 60.98
N GLY A 647 -48.32 16.51 60.21
CA GLY A 647 -49.08 17.06 59.06
C GLY A 647 -48.63 16.64 57.64
N THR A 648 -47.83 15.58 57.44
CA THR A 648 -47.41 15.12 56.10
C THR A 648 -47.80 13.67 55.79
N HIS A 649 -48.46 13.43 54.65
CA HIS A 649 -48.80 12.11 54.11
C HIS A 649 -47.84 11.71 52.97
N SER A 650 -47.35 10.48 52.93
CA SER A 650 -46.40 9.99 51.90
C SER A 650 -46.62 8.50 51.59
N SER A 651 -46.46 8.11 50.32
CA SER A 651 -46.50 6.72 49.81
C SER A 651 -45.28 6.47 48.91
N GLU A 652 -44.70 5.27 48.95
CA GLU A 652 -43.54 4.85 48.14
C GLU A 652 -43.83 3.45 47.55
N LEU A 653 -43.59 3.25 46.25
CA LEU A 653 -43.81 1.99 45.53
C LEU A 653 -42.76 1.87 44.40
N ASP A 654 -42.22 0.67 44.18
CA ASP A 654 -41.35 0.38 43.03
C ASP A 654 -42.21 0.19 41.78
N ILE A 655 -42.16 1.17 40.89
CA ILE A 655 -42.97 1.20 39.66
C ILE A 655 -42.19 0.69 38.45
N LYS A 656 -42.86 -0.06 37.58
CA LYS A 656 -42.34 -0.45 36.26
C LYS A 656 -42.40 0.73 35.28
N PRO A 657 -41.65 0.70 34.15
CA PRO A 657 -41.68 1.79 33.16
C PRO A 657 -43.08 2.12 32.62
N GLU A 658 -43.93 1.11 32.48
CA GLU A 658 -45.32 1.24 32.01
C GLU A 658 -46.19 2.00 33.04
N GLU A 659 -46.04 1.70 34.33
CA GLU A 659 -46.79 2.35 35.43
C GLU A 659 -46.35 3.81 35.65
N LEU A 660 -45.10 4.16 35.33
CA LEU A 660 -44.65 5.56 35.34
C LEU A 660 -45.35 6.38 34.24
N GLN A 661 -45.63 5.77 33.10
CA GLN A 661 -46.38 6.40 32.02
C GLN A 661 -47.86 6.57 32.41
N GLU A 662 -48.47 5.56 33.03
CA GLU A 662 -49.83 5.67 33.58
C GLU A 662 -49.93 6.77 34.64
N LEU A 663 -48.94 6.87 35.55
CA LEU A 663 -48.86 7.97 36.52
C LEU A 663 -48.83 9.32 35.80
N ALA A 664 -48.01 9.47 34.75
CA ALA A 664 -47.91 10.69 33.95
C ALA A 664 -49.24 11.11 33.32
N GLU A 665 -50.09 10.14 32.92
CA GLU A 665 -51.41 10.39 32.34
C GLU A 665 -52.41 10.93 33.37
N VAL A 666 -52.37 10.44 34.62
CA VAL A 666 -53.25 10.89 35.71
C VAL A 666 -52.70 12.08 36.52
N MET A 667 -51.50 12.58 36.21
CA MET A 667 -50.86 13.70 36.94
C MET A 667 -51.72 14.97 36.97
N GLY A 668 -52.49 15.24 35.92
CA GLY A 668 -53.36 16.41 35.85
C GLY A 668 -54.45 16.40 36.91
N GLU A 669 -55.11 15.24 37.08
CA GLU A 669 -56.14 15.02 38.10
C GLU A 669 -55.53 15.08 39.51
N LEU A 670 -54.35 14.48 39.69
CA LEU A 670 -53.64 14.49 40.98
C LEU A 670 -53.24 15.91 41.42
N LEU A 671 -52.77 16.75 40.50
CA LEU A 671 -52.41 18.15 40.79
C LEU A 671 -53.65 19.01 41.11
N GLN A 672 -54.81 18.69 40.52
CA GLN A 672 -56.06 19.38 40.80
C GLN A 672 -56.57 19.08 42.21
N GLU A 673 -56.57 17.80 42.64
CA GLU A 673 -57.02 17.39 43.97
C GLU A 673 -56.05 17.79 45.09
N THR A 674 -54.78 18.02 44.75
CA THR A 674 -53.74 18.48 45.70
C THR A 674 -53.55 20.01 45.69
N ALA A 675 -54.40 20.75 44.97
CA ALA A 675 -54.34 22.20 44.91
C ALA A 675 -54.49 22.84 46.31
N GLY A 676 -53.48 23.61 46.74
CA GLY A 676 -53.40 24.19 48.08
C GLY A 676 -52.47 23.44 49.05
N TYR A 677 -51.90 22.30 48.64
CA TYR A 677 -50.90 21.53 49.40
C TYR A 677 -49.53 21.50 48.68
N ASP A 678 -48.42 21.40 49.42
CA ASP A 678 -47.05 21.30 48.87
C ASP A 678 -46.74 19.85 48.47
N LEU A 679 -47.12 19.46 47.25
CA LEU A 679 -46.88 18.12 46.70
C LEU A 679 -45.44 17.99 46.17
N LYS A 680 -44.68 17.01 46.68
CA LYS A 680 -43.29 16.73 46.25
C LYS A 680 -43.12 15.29 45.79
N PHE A 681 -42.63 15.11 44.57
CA PHE A 681 -42.22 13.80 44.04
C PHE A 681 -40.73 13.55 44.33
N ARG A 682 -40.39 12.33 44.74
CA ARG A 682 -39.00 11.87 44.83
C ARG A 682 -38.81 10.72 43.87
N LEU A 683 -37.87 10.87 42.95
CA LEU A 683 -37.48 9.82 42.01
C LEU A 683 -36.20 9.15 42.50
N ARG A 684 -36.21 7.82 42.62
CA ARG A 684 -35.03 7.00 42.89
C ARG A 684 -34.86 6.03 41.72
N LEU A 685 -33.69 6.05 41.10
CA LEU A 685 -33.36 5.15 39.99
C LEU A 685 -32.34 4.14 40.48
N GLU A 686 -32.64 2.85 40.33
CA GLU A 686 -31.74 1.77 40.70
C GLU A 686 -31.43 0.91 39.48
N LEU A 687 -30.14 0.60 39.30
CA LEU A 687 -29.67 -0.26 38.22
C LEU A 687 -28.97 -1.47 38.83
N THR A 688 -29.61 -2.63 38.78
CA THR A 688 -29.09 -3.88 39.34
C THR A 688 -28.35 -4.69 38.25
N GLY A 689 -27.07 -4.98 38.49
CA GLY A 689 -26.19 -5.70 37.56
C GLY A 689 -24.73 -5.27 37.66
N ASN A 690 -23.78 -6.11 37.22
CA ASN A 690 -22.35 -5.84 37.36
C ASN A 690 -21.86 -4.87 36.27
N LEU A 691 -22.04 -3.57 36.49
CA LEU A 691 -21.72 -2.52 35.53
C LEU A 691 -20.20 -2.20 35.50
N LYS A 692 -19.39 -3.10 34.96
CA LYS A 692 -17.91 -2.94 34.89
C LYS A 692 -17.41 -1.99 33.81
N ASN A 693 -18.28 -1.45 32.93
CA ASN A 693 -17.87 -0.61 31.80
C ASN A 693 -18.18 0.88 32.06
N PRO A 694 -17.17 1.74 32.30
CA PRO A 694 -17.37 3.15 32.61
C PRO A 694 -18.01 3.95 31.46
N GLN A 695 -17.79 3.57 30.20
CA GLN A 695 -18.40 4.24 29.04
C GLN A 695 -19.92 4.05 28.97
N LYS A 696 -20.46 2.94 29.52
CA LYS A 696 -21.92 2.73 29.61
C LYS A 696 -22.54 3.62 30.68
N LEU A 697 -21.88 3.79 31.83
CA LEU A 697 -22.35 4.67 32.90
C LEU A 697 -22.39 6.13 32.44
N GLU A 698 -21.39 6.59 31.69
CA GLU A 698 -21.38 7.94 31.10
C GLU A 698 -22.57 8.17 30.16
N LYS A 699 -22.89 7.19 29.30
CA LYS A 699 -24.05 7.28 28.42
C LYS A 699 -25.37 7.33 29.20
N ILE A 700 -25.51 6.52 30.26
CA ILE A 700 -26.70 6.55 31.13
C ILE A 700 -26.83 7.93 31.78
N ASN A 701 -25.76 8.47 32.35
CA ASN A 701 -25.76 9.80 32.97
C ASN A 701 -26.05 10.93 31.96
N ALA A 702 -25.62 10.80 30.70
CA ALA A 702 -25.99 11.74 29.65
C ALA A 702 -27.49 11.74 29.35
N ILE A 703 -28.16 10.58 29.41
CA ILE A 703 -29.61 10.46 29.24
C ILE A 703 -30.33 11.07 30.45
N LEU A 704 -29.90 10.76 31.68
CA LEU A 704 -30.55 11.26 32.90
C LEU A 704 -30.48 12.78 33.04
N LYS A 705 -29.39 13.40 32.58
CA LYS A 705 -29.25 14.86 32.52
C LYS A 705 -30.30 15.56 31.65
N ARG A 706 -30.93 14.86 30.70
CA ARG A 706 -32.04 15.41 29.91
C ARG A 706 -33.32 15.62 30.73
N VAL A 707 -33.48 14.86 31.82
CA VAL A 707 -34.62 14.97 32.75
C VAL A 707 -34.32 16.00 33.84
N SER A 708 -33.11 15.96 34.41
CA SER A 708 -32.62 16.98 35.33
C SER A 708 -31.10 16.92 35.42
N GLU A 709 -30.43 18.07 35.38
CA GLU A 709 -28.96 18.13 35.50
C GLU A 709 -28.43 17.58 36.83
N LYS A 710 -29.28 17.51 37.86
CA LYS A 710 -28.93 17.01 39.21
C LYS A 710 -29.13 15.50 39.35
N LEU A 711 -29.69 14.82 38.35
CA LEU A 711 -29.97 13.39 38.37
C LEU A 711 -28.79 12.63 37.74
N ILE A 712 -27.91 12.09 38.57
CA ILE A 712 -26.68 11.40 38.15
C ILE A 712 -26.57 10.10 38.95
N MET A 713 -26.29 9.00 38.26
CA MET A 713 -25.95 7.71 38.88
C MET A 713 -24.47 7.73 39.25
N SER A 714 -24.20 7.64 40.55
CA SER A 714 -22.86 7.41 41.09
C SER A 714 -22.54 5.91 41.05
N ASN A 715 -21.26 5.62 40.87
CA ASN A 715 -20.73 4.25 40.87
C ASN A 715 -20.68 3.66 42.29
#